data_AF-A0A9D9NLL0-F1
#
_entry.id   AF-A0A9D9NLL0-F1
#
_cell.length_a   1.000
_cell.length_b   1.000
_cell.length_c   1.000
_cell.angle_alpha   90.00
_cell.angle_beta   90.00
_cell.angle_gamma   90.00
#
_symmetry.space_group_name_H-M   'P 1'
#
loop_
_entity.id
_entity.type
_entity.pdbx_description
1 polymer ?
#
loop_
_entity_poly.entity_id
_entity_poly.type
_entity_poly.pdbx_seq_one_letter_code
_entity_poly.pdbx_strand_id
1 'polypeptide(L)'
;MKRFFLLSLLAMGLAAGAYAQDEARLLRFPATNGTDVVFSYAGDLYSAPLAGGEARRLTSHVGYEIFPRYSPDGKYIAFTGEYDGNREVYIIPAEGGEPRRLSWTSTNPRDDVGDRMGPNNVVLTWSPDGKVVYRNRIGDGFAGKLWKVSPEGGMPECLPLPEGGFCSFSPDGDRMAYNRVFREFRTWKYYRGGMADDIWIYDPAAKKVENVTDNVAQDIIPMWIGDEIFFISDRDRTMNVFVYNTKTGTTEKVTGYTDYDVKFPSTDGRTIVYEHAGYLYRLDPATRKSEQIHITLNGENVYARSELRHVAGDLTAAGLSPDGKRLAVTARGEVFDVPAGEGVTRNITRTPGANERGADWSPDGRYIAYISDRTGETEVYLQPSEGGDPVQLTDGSDTYIRSLVWSSDSKSLIYTDRKNRVVSVDVATKEKKTLLQNPEGEFFDVSFSPDSRWITYTKPASNDFSVVYVYNLADGREYPVTEKWYNSSSPVFSTDGRYLIFESDRDFNPVYGRLEWNHVYTRMGGIYLAMLREDIPSPFLPEDETVSVAGENSGNTAAASGADSGKKSGRKHEEKASGAESGESGVTVTIDPEGLPGRIVKLPLSAGSYYNFFSDGKCVWYFGGGSTHAYDLQAHKDRIVAQGAMMATVPGSDNVLYMKGRSLYTGKLGSSPASLEKPVDLSDMVAPIDYALEWAQIFDEAWRAYRDGFYVETMHGVDWKAIKEKYSVLLPYVKTRLDLNYVIGEMIGELACGHAYVNPGEYPKPERVTMGLLGAGLSRDKSGFFRIDRILPGAPYSEKLRSPLAEPGMEVSEGDYIIAVDGVSVLTVDNIYKLLVGKAGVLTELTVNSRPSAEGARKVVVKPVDNEYPLYHYAWVQDNIRRVEEATDGRVGYIYIPDMGPEGLNEFARYFYPQLDKEALIIDDRANGGGNVSPMIIERLLRKPYRMTMYRTSSKTGTIPDATQYGPKVLLINKYSASDGDLFPWSFKANGIGTVIGTRTWGGIVGISGSLPYMDGTDIRVPFFTNYDAATGEWIVENHGVDPDILIDNDPILEQSGVDQQLEKAIEVVLEQLKDRKPLPGVPAPRTMEDLGVKPLAD
;
A
#
# COMPACT_ATOMS: atom_id res chain seq x y z
N MET A 1 87.59 -8.77 -2.38
CA MET A 1 86.59 -7.72 -2.66
C MET A 1 85.31 -8.38 -3.19
N LYS A 2 84.14 -7.87 -2.79
CA LYS A 2 82.77 -8.37 -3.09
C LYS A 2 82.24 -9.49 -2.17
N ARG A 3 81.95 -9.14 -0.91
CA ARG A 3 80.97 -9.88 -0.08
C ARG A 3 80.27 -9.03 1.00
N PHE A 4 80.15 -7.72 0.80
CA PHE A 4 79.60 -6.79 1.81
C PHE A 4 78.60 -5.75 1.26
N PHE A 5 77.93 -6.03 0.14
CA PHE A 5 76.99 -5.06 -0.48
C PHE A 5 75.62 -5.62 -0.87
N LEU A 6 75.25 -6.83 -0.45
CA LEU A 6 73.95 -7.43 -0.80
C LEU A 6 73.00 -7.70 0.37
N LEU A 7 73.39 -7.41 1.62
CA LEU A 7 72.50 -7.61 2.78
C LEU A 7 71.85 -6.34 3.33
N SER A 8 72.15 -5.16 2.77
CA SER A 8 71.55 -3.88 3.21
C SER A 8 70.40 -3.40 2.32
N LEU A 9 70.04 -4.14 1.27
CA LEU A 9 68.97 -3.78 0.31
C LEU A 9 67.75 -4.71 0.37
N LEU A 10 67.75 -5.71 1.26
CA LEU A 10 66.62 -6.64 1.44
C LEU A 10 65.80 -6.39 2.72
N ALA A 11 66.08 -5.31 3.46
CA ALA A 11 65.41 -4.95 4.71
C ALA A 11 64.62 -3.62 4.67
N MET A 12 64.43 -3.02 3.48
CA MET A 12 63.61 -1.81 3.26
C MET A 12 62.50 -2.04 2.21
N GLY A 13 62.06 -3.29 2.06
CA GLY A 13 60.99 -3.69 1.13
C GLY A 13 59.75 -4.26 1.81
N LEU A 14 59.58 -4.06 3.12
CA LEU A 14 58.26 -4.18 3.75
C LEU A 14 57.52 -2.88 3.44
N ALA A 15 57.03 -2.77 2.20
CA ALA A 15 55.87 -1.95 1.94
C ALA A 15 54.77 -2.50 2.86
N ALA A 16 54.49 -1.77 3.94
CA ALA A 16 53.20 -1.86 4.56
C ALA A 16 52.20 -1.66 3.42
N GLY A 17 51.54 -2.74 3.01
CA GLY A 17 50.25 -2.62 2.37
C GLY A 17 49.36 -1.97 3.42
N ALA A 18 49.34 -0.64 3.44
CA ALA A 18 48.22 0.07 4.00
C ALA A 18 47.04 -0.44 3.17
N TYR A 19 46.26 -1.36 3.75
CA TYR A 19 44.87 -1.49 3.36
C TYR A 19 44.34 -0.06 3.47
N ALA A 20 44.13 0.60 2.33
CA ALA A 20 43.37 1.83 2.32
C ALA A 20 42.03 1.44 2.95
N GLN A 21 41.75 1.97 4.15
CA GLN A 21 40.44 1.78 4.74
C GLN A 21 39.43 2.35 3.76
N ASP A 22 38.47 1.53 3.34
CA ASP A 22 37.45 1.96 2.39
C ASP A 22 36.68 3.14 2.99
N GLU A 23 36.55 4.20 2.20
CA GLU A 23 35.81 5.39 2.59
C GLU A 23 34.32 5.06 2.75
N ALA A 24 33.72 5.53 3.84
CA ALA A 24 32.32 5.26 4.13
C ALA A 24 31.38 6.07 3.20
N ARG A 25 30.26 5.45 2.81
CA ARG A 25 29.14 6.09 2.11
C ARG A 25 27.80 5.73 2.77
N LEU A 26 26.74 6.37 2.29
CA LEU A 26 25.40 6.38 2.89
C LEU A 26 25.42 6.93 4.32
N LEU A 27 26.20 7.99 4.51
CA LEU A 27 26.24 8.79 5.74
C LEU A 27 25.11 9.82 5.67
N ARG A 28 24.12 9.73 6.56
CA ARG A 28 22.85 10.47 6.42
C ARG A 28 22.58 11.41 7.60
N PHE A 29 21.71 12.40 7.36
CA PHE A 29 21.21 13.35 8.37
C PHE A 29 22.31 14.05 9.21
N PRO A 30 23.35 14.63 8.58
CA PRO A 30 24.49 15.19 9.32
C PRO A 30 24.12 16.44 10.14
N ALA A 31 24.86 16.65 11.24
CA ALA A 31 24.92 17.89 12.00
C ALA A 31 26.31 18.13 12.59
N THR A 32 26.67 19.38 12.87
CA THR A 32 28.00 19.73 13.40
C THR A 32 27.90 20.66 14.60
N ASN A 33 28.94 20.67 15.43
CA ASN A 33 29.19 21.65 16.49
C ASN A 33 30.40 22.56 16.15
N GLY A 34 30.90 22.49 14.91
CA GLY A 34 32.08 23.22 14.43
C GLY A 34 33.42 22.49 14.59
N THR A 35 33.49 21.41 15.37
CA THR A 35 34.69 20.57 15.52
C THR A 35 34.47 19.16 15.01
N ASP A 36 33.29 18.61 15.26
CA ASP A 36 32.88 17.25 14.93
C ASP A 36 31.60 17.27 14.10
N VAL A 37 31.36 16.19 13.37
CA VAL A 37 30.12 15.92 12.66
C VAL A 37 29.48 14.66 13.24
N VAL A 38 28.19 14.75 13.59
CA VAL A 38 27.33 13.61 13.94
C VAL A 38 26.44 13.29 12.75
N PHE A 39 26.21 12.00 12.50
CA PHE A 39 25.38 11.51 11.39
C PHE A 39 24.80 10.14 11.72
N SER A 40 23.79 9.73 10.95
CA SER A 40 23.24 8.38 10.97
C SER A 40 23.95 7.50 9.94
N TYR A 41 24.30 6.28 10.33
CA TYR A 41 24.84 5.24 9.45
C TYR A 41 24.33 3.88 9.91
N ALA A 42 23.79 3.10 8.97
CA ALA A 42 23.21 1.78 9.24
C ALA A 42 22.17 1.76 10.38
N GLY A 43 21.47 2.88 10.59
CA GLY A 43 20.44 3.05 11.63
C GLY A 43 20.92 3.57 12.97
N ASP A 44 22.23 3.73 13.18
CA ASP A 44 22.79 4.27 14.42
C ASP A 44 23.49 5.62 14.23
N LEU A 45 23.69 6.34 15.34
CA LEU A 45 24.45 7.59 15.35
C LEU A 45 25.95 7.34 15.48
N TYR A 46 26.71 8.08 14.68
CA TYR A 46 28.17 8.11 14.69
C TYR A 46 28.67 9.56 14.75
N SER A 47 29.86 9.76 15.32
CA SER A 47 30.58 11.04 15.31
C SER A 47 31.96 10.89 14.67
N ALA A 48 32.38 11.86 13.85
CA ALA A 48 33.76 11.96 13.35
C ALA A 48 34.27 13.41 13.41
N PRO A 49 35.59 13.64 13.37
CA PRO A 49 36.13 14.99 13.24
C PRO A 49 35.64 15.67 11.95
N LEU A 50 35.33 16.97 12.01
CA LEU A 50 34.93 17.76 10.83
C LEU A 50 36.05 17.88 9.78
N ALA A 51 37.29 17.57 10.16
CA ALA A 51 38.44 17.47 9.27
C ALA A 51 38.55 16.11 8.54
N GLY A 52 37.69 15.15 8.85
CA GLY A 52 37.78 13.77 8.39
C GLY A 52 38.57 12.86 9.33
N GLY A 53 38.43 11.55 9.14
CA GLY A 53 39.05 10.51 9.96
C GLY A 53 38.10 9.36 10.30
N GLU A 54 38.51 8.56 11.28
CA GLU A 54 37.71 7.42 11.75
C GLU A 54 36.51 7.89 12.57
N ALA A 55 35.32 7.38 12.23
CA ALA A 55 34.10 7.66 12.97
C ALA A 55 33.88 6.70 14.13
N ARG A 56 33.33 7.24 15.22
CA ARG A 56 33.01 6.54 16.47
C ARG A 56 31.50 6.37 16.61
N ARG A 57 31.04 5.14 16.87
CA ARG A 57 29.62 4.84 17.14
C ARG A 57 29.20 5.42 18.49
N LEU A 58 28.02 6.04 18.54
CA LEU A 58 27.44 6.66 19.74
C LEU A 58 26.25 5.85 20.29
N THR A 59 25.44 5.24 19.41
CA THR A 59 24.25 4.47 19.77
C THR A 59 24.31 3.05 19.22
N SER A 60 23.56 2.13 19.84
CA SER A 60 23.47 0.74 19.38
C SER A 60 22.15 0.14 19.84
N HIS A 61 21.11 0.21 19.00
CA HIS A 61 19.80 -0.34 19.31
C HIS A 61 19.09 -0.90 18.06
N VAL A 62 18.01 -1.65 18.27
CA VAL A 62 17.11 -2.07 17.17
C VAL A 62 16.16 -0.93 16.82
N GLY A 63 16.04 -0.60 15.53
CA GLY A 63 15.32 0.58 15.07
C GLY A 63 16.26 1.56 14.39
N TYR A 64 15.82 2.81 14.22
CA TYR A 64 16.56 3.78 13.42
C TYR A 64 16.68 5.13 14.14
N GLU A 65 17.91 5.57 14.38
CA GLU A 65 18.21 6.90 14.90
C GLU A 65 18.49 7.91 13.80
N ILE A 66 17.76 9.02 13.81
CA ILE A 66 17.78 10.03 12.74
C ILE A 66 17.75 11.47 13.26
N PHE A 67 18.14 12.38 12.37
CA PHE A 67 18.15 13.82 12.60
C PHE A 67 18.82 14.27 13.92
N PRO A 68 20.07 13.85 14.18
CA PRO A 68 20.81 14.35 15.33
C PRO A 68 21.04 15.86 15.23
N ARG A 69 21.00 16.55 16.37
CA ARG A 69 21.28 17.98 16.53
C ARG A 69 22.07 18.23 17.81
N TYR A 70 23.25 18.83 17.69
CA TYR A 70 24.02 19.27 18.84
C TYR A 70 23.28 20.38 19.61
N SER A 71 23.33 20.32 20.94
CA SER A 71 22.92 21.44 21.79
C SER A 71 23.79 22.66 21.50
N PRO A 72 23.30 23.90 21.78
CA PRO A 72 24.07 25.12 21.54
C PRO A 72 25.43 25.16 22.27
N ASP A 73 25.56 24.43 23.38
CA ASP A 73 26.82 24.29 24.13
C ASP A 73 27.68 23.08 23.70
N GLY A 74 27.23 22.31 22.72
CA GLY A 74 27.92 21.15 22.15
C GLY A 74 27.98 19.91 23.05
N LYS A 75 27.38 19.93 24.25
CA LYS A 75 27.50 18.84 25.23
C LYS A 75 26.55 17.68 25.00
N TYR A 76 25.43 17.93 24.33
CA TYR A 76 24.39 16.94 24.10
C TYR A 76 24.03 16.85 22.63
N ILE A 77 23.46 15.72 22.24
CA ILE A 77 22.85 15.49 20.93
C ILE A 77 21.39 15.12 21.17
N ALA A 78 20.47 15.92 20.64
CA ALA A 78 19.06 15.54 20.54
C ALA A 78 18.81 14.84 19.20
N PHE A 79 17.98 13.81 19.19
CA PHE A 79 17.72 13.02 17.99
C PHE A 79 16.39 12.28 18.10
N THR A 80 15.93 11.71 17.00
CA THR A 80 14.73 10.87 16.95
C THR A 80 15.14 9.40 16.97
N GLY A 81 14.54 8.57 17.83
CA GLY A 81 14.88 7.14 17.98
C GLY A 81 13.73 6.30 18.55
N GLU A 82 13.93 4.99 18.72
CA GLU A 82 12.87 4.01 19.04
C GLU A 82 13.19 3.08 20.24
N TYR A 83 13.98 3.55 21.21
CA TYR A 83 14.46 2.74 22.35
C TYR A 83 13.33 2.12 23.18
N ASP A 84 12.20 2.82 23.31
CA ASP A 84 11.07 2.40 24.13
C ASP A 84 9.87 1.95 23.27
N GLY A 85 10.15 1.43 22.06
CA GLY A 85 9.16 0.86 21.15
C GLY A 85 8.54 1.85 20.17
N ASN A 86 8.18 3.05 20.61
CA ASN A 86 7.67 4.11 19.74
C ASN A 86 8.79 5.06 19.33
N ARG A 87 8.63 5.71 18.17
CA ARG A 87 9.57 6.75 17.75
C ARG A 87 9.34 8.04 18.51
N GLU A 88 10.35 8.51 19.20
CA GLU A 88 10.28 9.65 20.11
C GLU A 88 11.55 10.50 20.04
N VAL A 89 11.51 11.66 20.69
CA VAL A 89 12.67 12.54 20.87
C VAL A 89 13.50 12.02 22.04
N TYR A 90 14.80 11.87 21.80
CA TYR A 90 15.81 11.47 22.79
C TYR A 90 16.94 12.48 22.86
N ILE A 91 17.67 12.46 23.97
CA ILE A 91 18.92 13.20 24.17
C ILE A 91 20.00 12.28 24.72
N ILE A 92 21.24 12.44 24.26
CA ILE A 92 22.44 11.69 24.70
C ILE A 92 23.61 12.67 24.90
N PRO A 93 24.57 12.43 25.81
CA PRO A 93 25.82 13.18 25.82
C PRO A 93 26.53 13.09 24.47
N ALA A 94 27.17 14.18 24.02
CA ALA A 94 27.92 14.21 22.76
C ALA A 94 29.06 13.19 22.71
N GLU A 95 29.57 12.81 23.89
CA GLU A 95 30.58 11.77 24.05
C GLU A 95 30.01 10.33 24.02
N GLY A 96 28.69 10.16 23.91
CA GLY A 96 28.01 8.87 24.05
C GLY A 96 27.57 8.58 25.49
N GLY A 97 26.73 7.57 25.67
CA GLY A 97 26.15 7.22 26.98
C GLY A 97 24.72 6.68 26.86
N GLU A 98 23.95 6.78 27.94
CA GLU A 98 22.56 6.33 27.98
C GLU A 98 21.63 7.40 27.35
N PRO A 99 20.85 7.06 26.30
CA PRO A 99 19.81 7.94 25.77
C PRO A 99 18.69 8.17 26.77
N ARG A 100 18.20 9.41 26.88
CA ARG A 100 17.04 9.77 27.69
C ARG A 100 15.89 10.28 26.83
N ARG A 101 14.72 9.67 26.97
CA ARG A 101 13.48 10.06 26.29
C ARG A 101 12.96 11.42 26.77
N LEU A 102 12.49 12.25 25.85
CA LEU A 102 11.94 13.59 26.09
C LEU A 102 10.46 13.74 25.68
N SER A 103 9.93 12.88 24.80
CA SER A 103 8.54 12.96 24.34
C SER A 103 7.76 11.66 24.56
N TRP A 104 6.44 11.79 24.74
CA TRP A 104 5.48 10.69 24.88
C TRP A 104 4.25 11.04 24.06
N THR A 105 4.10 10.40 22.90
CA THR A 105 3.13 10.79 21.88
C THR A 105 2.26 9.62 21.42
N SER A 106 1.14 9.91 20.75
CA SER A 106 0.20 8.91 20.24
C SER A 106 0.91 7.82 19.42
N THR A 107 0.48 6.58 19.54
CA THR A 107 0.94 5.51 18.66
C THR A 107 0.35 5.74 17.26
N ASN A 108 1.19 6.05 16.29
CA ASN A 108 0.77 6.38 14.93
C ASN A 108 1.08 5.17 14.01
N PRO A 109 0.12 4.66 13.23
CA PRO A 109 0.40 3.56 12.31
C PRO A 109 1.35 3.99 11.19
N ARG A 110 1.27 5.24 10.72
CA ARG A 110 2.20 5.85 9.73
C ARG A 110 3.42 6.46 10.41
N ASP A 111 4.29 5.60 10.90
CA ASP A 111 5.52 5.99 11.59
C ASP A 111 6.69 5.08 11.22
N ASP A 112 6.87 4.83 9.92
CA ASP A 112 8.08 4.20 9.41
C ASP A 112 9.00 5.28 8.83
N VAL A 113 10.32 5.06 8.85
CA VAL A 113 11.29 6.03 8.27
C VAL A 113 11.03 6.25 6.78
N GLY A 114 10.51 5.24 6.08
CA GLY A 114 10.11 5.33 4.68
C GLY A 114 8.71 5.92 4.44
N ASP A 115 7.97 6.34 5.47
CA ASP A 115 6.68 7.00 5.24
C ASP A 115 6.88 8.30 4.45
N ARG A 116 5.98 8.53 3.50
CA ARG A 116 6.10 9.61 2.51
C ARG A 116 6.06 11.00 3.14
N MET A 117 5.47 11.13 4.32
CA MET A 117 5.40 12.38 5.11
C MET A 117 6.48 12.46 6.19
N GLY A 118 7.46 11.55 6.12
CA GLY A 118 8.48 11.32 7.12
C GLY A 118 7.96 10.65 8.40
N PRO A 119 8.88 10.14 9.23
CA PRO A 119 8.53 9.63 10.55
C PRO A 119 7.95 10.71 11.46
N ASN A 120 7.37 10.31 12.60
CA ASN A 120 6.93 11.23 13.63
C ASN A 120 8.09 11.63 14.57
N ASN A 121 7.88 12.70 15.33
CA ASN A 121 8.81 13.20 16.34
C ASN A 121 10.21 13.55 15.80
N VAL A 122 10.27 14.12 14.60
CA VAL A 122 11.51 14.48 13.91
C VAL A 122 12.15 15.67 14.60
N VAL A 123 13.35 15.50 15.17
CA VAL A 123 14.14 16.59 15.72
C VAL A 123 14.63 17.50 14.59
N LEU A 124 14.42 18.80 14.72
CA LEU A 124 14.73 19.77 13.66
C LEU A 124 15.87 20.70 14.03
N THR A 125 15.83 21.26 15.24
CA THR A 125 16.82 22.23 15.73
C THR A 125 16.70 22.43 17.25
N TRP A 126 17.53 23.32 17.80
CA TRP A 126 17.40 23.85 19.14
C TRP A 126 16.90 25.30 19.07
N SER A 127 16.01 25.68 19.97
CA SER A 127 15.60 27.07 20.12
C SER A 127 16.65 27.89 20.87
N PRO A 128 16.64 29.23 20.74
CA PRO A 128 17.61 30.11 21.42
C PRO A 128 17.58 29.98 22.95
N ASP A 129 16.44 29.60 23.54
CA ASP A 129 16.27 29.30 24.96
C ASP A 129 16.71 27.88 25.36
N GLY A 130 17.37 27.13 24.46
CA GLY A 130 17.96 25.82 24.75
C GLY A 130 16.98 24.65 24.79
N LYS A 131 15.80 24.77 24.17
CA LYS A 131 14.82 23.67 24.06
C LYS A 131 14.96 22.94 22.73
N VAL A 132 14.65 21.65 22.71
CA VAL A 132 14.63 20.85 21.49
C VAL A 132 13.35 21.16 20.71
N VAL A 133 13.49 21.53 19.44
CA VAL A 133 12.37 21.74 18.52
C VAL A 133 12.21 20.51 17.63
N TYR A 134 11.00 19.96 17.58
CA TYR A 134 10.68 18.77 16.80
C TYR A 134 9.33 18.88 16.10
N ARG A 135 9.16 18.13 15.02
CA ARG A 135 7.88 18.00 14.30
C ARG A 135 7.14 16.75 14.76
N ASN A 136 5.85 16.88 15.06
CA ASN A 136 4.96 15.77 15.37
C ASN A 136 3.67 15.82 14.54
N ARG A 137 3.16 14.65 14.14
CA ARG A 137 1.79 14.48 13.64
C ARG A 137 0.96 13.72 14.67
N ILE A 138 -0.21 14.26 14.97
CA ILE A 138 -1.15 13.67 15.93
C ILE A 138 -1.95 12.50 15.29
N GLY A 139 -1.79 12.24 13.99
CA GLY A 139 -2.43 11.12 13.27
C GLY A 139 -1.86 10.89 11.86
N ASP A 140 -2.63 10.20 11.01
CA ASP A 140 -2.21 9.75 9.66
C ASP A 140 -2.26 10.83 8.56
N GLY A 141 -2.70 12.04 8.92
CA GLY A 141 -2.82 13.18 8.02
C GLY A 141 -1.46 13.68 7.47
N PHE A 142 -1.54 14.58 6.49
CA PHE A 142 -0.37 15.16 5.83
C PHE A 142 0.32 16.24 6.68
N ALA A 143 -0.44 17.03 7.44
CA ALA A 143 0.08 18.14 8.22
C ALA A 143 0.73 17.68 9.54
N GLY A 144 1.80 18.37 9.93
CA GLY A 144 2.46 18.19 11.23
C GLY A 144 2.76 19.54 11.86
N LYS A 145 2.86 19.58 13.19
CA LYS A 145 3.12 20.79 13.97
C LYS A 145 4.50 20.77 14.60
N LEU A 146 5.04 21.96 14.85
CA LEU A 146 6.28 22.14 15.58
C LEU A 146 6.01 22.23 17.08
N TRP A 147 6.82 21.52 17.85
CA TRP A 147 6.77 21.46 19.30
C TRP A 147 8.14 21.76 19.90
N LYS A 148 8.16 22.29 21.13
CA LYS A 148 9.38 22.47 21.93
C LYS A 148 9.31 21.65 23.20
N VAL A 149 10.40 21.01 23.56
CA VAL A 149 10.54 20.31 24.85
C VAL A 149 11.86 20.68 25.52
N SER A 150 11.83 20.84 26.84
CA SER A 150 13.05 21.13 27.61
C SER A 150 13.98 19.91 27.59
N PRO A 151 15.30 20.12 27.54
CA PRO A 151 16.25 19.02 27.64
C PRO A 151 16.13 18.30 28.98
N GLU A 152 15.62 18.92 30.04
CA GLU A 152 15.34 18.29 31.34
C GLU A 152 14.08 17.41 31.34
N GLY A 153 13.21 17.52 30.33
CA GLY A 153 11.94 16.80 30.22
C GLY A 153 10.71 17.69 30.35
N GLY A 154 9.58 17.12 30.77
CA GLY A 154 8.30 17.83 30.95
C GLY A 154 7.30 17.71 29.80
N MET A 155 6.24 18.53 29.88
CA MET A 155 5.23 18.63 28.83
C MET A 155 5.75 19.47 27.66
N PRO A 156 5.57 19.03 26.41
CA PRO A 156 5.96 19.80 25.25
C PRO A 156 4.99 20.97 24.99
N GLU A 157 5.50 22.04 24.39
CA GLU A 157 4.74 23.24 23.99
C GLU A 157 4.64 23.30 22.47
N CYS A 158 3.42 23.40 21.91
CA CYS A 158 3.23 23.61 20.47
C CYS A 158 3.60 25.05 20.11
N LEU A 159 4.36 25.25 19.02
CA LEU A 159 4.52 26.58 18.44
C LEU A 159 3.17 27.06 17.89
N PRO A 160 2.86 28.37 17.94
CA PRO A 160 1.58 28.92 17.50
C PRO A 160 1.53 29.04 15.96
N LEU A 161 1.71 27.92 15.27
CA LEU A 161 1.61 27.78 13.82
C LEU A 161 0.74 26.54 13.51
N PRO A 162 -0.10 26.60 12.46
CA PRO A 162 -1.04 25.52 12.13
C PRO A 162 -0.31 24.28 11.59
N GLU A 163 0.83 24.49 10.95
CA GLU A 163 1.69 23.46 10.35
C GLU A 163 3.17 23.90 10.39
N GLY A 164 4.09 22.95 10.25
CA GLY A 164 5.51 23.25 10.09
C GLY A 164 6.40 22.03 9.86
N GLY A 165 7.53 22.30 9.21
CA GLY A 165 8.60 21.38 8.84
C GLY A 165 9.97 21.91 9.27
N PHE A 166 11.00 21.71 8.46
CA PHE A 166 12.35 22.17 8.77
C PHE A 166 12.39 23.68 9.10
N CYS A 167 13.18 24.05 10.11
CA CYS A 167 13.23 25.41 10.62
C CYS A 167 14.61 25.79 11.17
N SER A 168 14.88 27.10 11.21
CA SER A 168 16.09 27.70 11.74
C SER A 168 15.81 29.10 12.31
N PHE A 169 16.35 29.41 13.49
CA PHE A 169 16.17 30.70 14.15
C PHE A 169 17.15 31.74 13.64
N SER A 170 16.73 33.01 13.60
CA SER A 170 17.63 34.12 13.34
C SER A 170 18.74 34.21 14.41
N PRO A 171 19.90 34.82 14.11
CA PRO A 171 21.01 34.89 15.05
C PRO A 171 20.69 35.57 16.40
N ASP A 172 19.73 36.50 16.41
CA ASP A 172 19.21 37.16 17.61
C ASP A 172 18.16 36.31 18.36
N GLY A 173 17.62 35.28 17.70
CA GLY A 173 16.57 34.40 18.23
C GLY A 173 15.15 34.95 18.14
N ASP A 174 14.97 36.16 17.60
CA ASP A 174 13.67 36.85 17.60
C ASP A 174 12.74 36.38 16.49
N ARG A 175 13.27 35.77 15.42
CA ARG A 175 12.51 35.29 14.25
C ARG A 175 12.89 33.86 13.88
N MET A 176 12.05 33.21 13.08
CA MET A 176 12.28 31.83 12.63
C MET A 176 11.99 31.70 11.13
N ALA A 177 12.94 31.19 10.36
CA ALA A 177 12.70 30.72 9.01
C ALA A 177 12.22 29.26 9.07
N TYR A 178 11.19 28.91 8.31
CA TYR A 178 10.63 27.56 8.32
C TYR A 178 9.93 27.20 7.00
N ASN A 179 9.84 25.89 6.76
CA ASN A 179 8.93 25.30 5.79
C ASN A 179 7.58 25.01 6.46
N ARG A 180 6.48 25.22 5.74
CA ARG A 180 5.11 24.89 6.19
C ARG A 180 4.76 23.43 5.89
N VAL A 181 5.23 22.93 4.76
CA VAL A 181 5.02 21.57 4.26
C VAL A 181 6.25 20.72 4.57
N PHE A 182 6.04 19.41 4.75
CA PHE A 182 7.11 18.44 4.96
C PHE A 182 6.86 17.24 4.04
N ARG A 183 7.71 17.05 3.03
CA ARG A 183 7.56 15.98 2.02
C ARG A 183 8.87 15.34 1.58
N GLU A 184 9.95 15.55 2.32
CA GLU A 184 11.34 15.28 1.90
C GLU A 184 11.67 13.77 1.80
N PHE A 185 10.75 12.92 2.26
CA PHE A 185 10.82 11.46 2.16
C PHE A 185 10.06 10.91 0.94
N ARG A 186 9.43 11.78 0.14
CA ARG A 186 8.79 11.37 -1.12
C ARG A 186 9.83 11.07 -2.19
N THR A 187 9.56 10.01 -2.93
CA THR A 187 10.33 9.51 -4.07
C THR A 187 9.88 10.18 -5.36
N TRP A 188 9.91 11.52 -5.38
CA TRP A 188 9.45 12.34 -6.50
C TRP A 188 10.31 13.60 -6.64
N LYS A 189 11.31 13.55 -7.53
CA LYS A 189 12.18 14.68 -7.87
C LYS A 189 11.49 15.62 -8.86
N TYR A 190 11.92 16.87 -8.92
CA TYR A 190 11.44 17.87 -9.89
C TYR A 190 9.96 18.21 -9.72
N TYR A 191 9.47 18.11 -8.49
CA TYR A 191 8.06 18.29 -8.18
C TYR A 191 7.64 19.76 -8.29
N ARG A 192 6.50 20.04 -8.92
CA ARG A 192 5.92 21.39 -9.12
C ARG A 192 4.45 21.50 -8.71
N GLY A 193 3.92 20.48 -8.02
CA GLY A 193 2.55 20.49 -7.52
C GLY A 193 2.36 21.37 -6.27
N GLY A 194 1.14 21.43 -5.74
CA GLY A 194 0.77 22.36 -4.66
C GLY A 194 1.49 22.18 -3.32
N MET A 195 2.18 21.05 -3.10
CA MET A 195 3.04 20.85 -1.93
C MET A 195 4.48 21.36 -2.12
N ALA A 196 4.81 21.99 -3.26
CA ALA A 196 6.12 22.58 -3.47
C ALA A 196 6.22 23.77 -2.52
N ASP A 197 7.11 23.67 -1.55
CA ASP A 197 7.15 24.63 -0.44
C ASP A 197 8.22 25.70 -0.67
N ASP A 198 8.04 26.76 0.08
CA ASP A 198 8.90 27.93 0.13
C ASP A 198 9.53 28.10 1.52
N ILE A 199 10.45 29.07 1.61
CA ILE A 199 10.96 29.56 2.87
C ILE A 199 10.05 30.68 3.39
N TRP A 200 9.53 30.49 4.59
CA TRP A 200 8.69 31.45 5.28
C TRP A 200 9.39 32.00 6.52
N ILE A 201 9.23 33.28 6.82
CA ILE A 201 9.72 33.91 8.05
C ILE A 201 8.54 34.16 8.99
N TYR A 202 8.60 33.55 10.17
CA TYR A 202 7.70 33.83 11.29
C TYR A 202 8.34 34.86 12.24
N ASP A 203 7.62 35.96 12.45
CA ASP A 203 7.91 36.97 13.47
C ASP A 203 6.88 36.85 14.62
N PRO A 204 7.26 36.29 15.77
CA PRO A 204 6.37 36.13 16.92
C PRO A 204 5.95 37.45 17.56
N ALA A 205 6.79 38.49 17.52
CA ALA A 205 6.49 39.79 18.11
C ALA A 205 5.46 40.54 17.26
N ALA A 206 5.63 40.50 15.94
CA ALA A 206 4.69 41.08 14.99
C ALA A 206 3.45 40.21 14.75
N LYS A 207 3.47 38.94 15.16
CA LYS A 207 2.46 37.91 14.82
C LYS A 207 2.23 37.87 13.31
N LYS A 208 3.30 37.71 12.54
CA LYS A 208 3.29 37.73 11.08
C LYS A 208 4.06 36.54 10.53
N VAL A 209 3.56 35.99 9.42
CA VAL A 209 4.29 35.04 8.57
C VAL A 209 4.43 35.63 7.17
N GLU A 210 5.61 35.51 6.56
CA GLU A 210 5.92 36.08 5.24
C GLU A 210 6.69 35.08 4.37
N ASN A 211 6.25 34.86 3.13
CA ASN A 211 6.98 34.08 2.12
C ASN A 211 8.13 34.94 1.58
N VAL A 212 9.36 34.41 1.55
CA VAL A 212 10.53 35.15 1.04
C VAL A 212 11.15 34.56 -0.22
N THR A 213 10.68 33.41 -0.71
CA THR A 213 11.23 32.77 -1.91
C THR A 213 10.28 32.70 -3.09
N ASP A 214 8.98 32.46 -2.85
CA ASP A 214 7.90 32.39 -3.84
C ASP A 214 8.29 31.71 -5.16
N ASN A 215 8.60 30.41 -5.09
CA ASN A 215 9.10 29.62 -6.20
C ASN A 215 8.14 28.47 -6.56
N VAL A 216 8.03 28.18 -7.86
CA VAL A 216 7.27 27.00 -8.35
C VAL A 216 7.99 25.69 -8.01
N ALA A 217 9.31 25.74 -7.90
CA ALA A 217 10.15 24.66 -7.42
C ALA A 217 10.22 24.69 -5.89
N GLN A 218 10.72 23.61 -5.29
CA GLN A 218 10.83 23.53 -3.85
C GLN A 218 12.03 24.32 -3.33
N ASP A 219 11.83 25.13 -2.30
CA ASP A 219 12.86 25.78 -1.51
C ASP A 219 12.73 25.33 -0.05
N ILE A 220 13.63 24.46 0.41
CA ILE A 220 13.45 23.71 1.66
C ILE A 220 14.70 23.66 2.53
N ILE A 221 14.49 23.35 3.82
CA ILE A 221 15.52 23.19 4.85
C ILE A 221 16.30 24.50 5.09
N PRO A 222 15.62 25.56 5.60
CA PRO A 222 16.26 26.83 5.88
C PRO A 222 17.33 26.72 6.97
N MET A 223 18.41 27.48 6.80
CA MET A 223 19.56 27.61 7.70
C MET A 223 19.95 29.08 7.78
N TRP A 224 19.56 29.76 8.87
CA TRP A 224 19.77 31.20 9.03
C TRP A 224 21.16 31.49 9.63
N ILE A 225 21.99 32.21 8.88
CA ILE A 225 23.38 32.54 9.24
C ILE A 225 23.62 34.03 8.96
N GLY A 226 23.82 34.82 10.01
CA GLY A 226 23.96 36.27 9.89
C GLY A 226 22.72 36.91 9.25
N ASP A 227 22.92 37.69 8.19
CA ASP A 227 21.85 38.34 7.42
C ASP A 227 21.29 37.46 6.29
N GLU A 228 21.66 36.18 6.24
CA GLU A 228 21.37 35.29 5.11
C GLU A 228 20.64 34.02 5.57
N ILE A 229 19.77 33.49 4.70
CA ILE A 229 19.08 32.22 4.89
C ILE A 229 19.52 31.29 3.77
N PHE A 230 20.31 30.28 4.10
CA PHE A 230 20.66 29.20 3.18
C PHE A 230 19.55 28.15 3.14
N PHE A 231 19.37 27.50 2.01
CA PHE A 231 18.38 26.45 1.82
C PHE A 231 18.77 25.58 0.61
N ILE A 232 18.07 24.48 0.36
CA ILE A 232 18.25 23.69 -0.86
C ILE A 232 17.07 23.84 -1.80
N SER A 233 17.35 23.81 -3.11
CA SER A 233 16.35 23.97 -4.16
C SER A 233 16.66 23.15 -5.39
N ASP A 234 15.60 22.60 -6.02
CA ASP A 234 15.64 21.91 -7.31
C ASP A 234 15.18 22.81 -8.48
N ARG A 235 15.18 24.14 -8.29
CA ARG A 235 14.74 25.13 -9.28
C ARG A 235 15.45 25.02 -10.63
N ASP A 236 16.67 24.50 -10.64
CA ASP A 236 17.47 24.25 -11.85
C ASP A 236 17.78 22.77 -12.06
N ARG A 237 16.92 21.89 -11.51
CA ARG A 237 16.88 20.43 -11.60
C ARG A 237 17.46 19.69 -10.40
N THR A 238 18.77 19.71 -10.18
CA THR A 238 19.40 18.97 -9.06
C THR A 238 19.33 19.80 -7.79
N MET A 239 18.95 19.20 -6.65
CA MET A 239 18.94 19.92 -5.37
C MET A 239 20.33 20.46 -5.05
N ASN A 240 20.46 21.78 -5.04
CA ASN A 240 21.68 22.50 -4.72
C ASN A 240 21.44 23.48 -3.58
N VAL A 241 22.50 23.94 -2.93
CA VAL A 241 22.41 25.00 -1.92
C VAL A 241 22.22 26.34 -2.63
N PHE A 242 21.26 27.12 -2.15
CA PHE A 242 20.99 28.51 -2.49
C PHE A 242 20.99 29.35 -1.22
N VAL A 243 21.02 30.66 -1.37
CA VAL A 243 20.96 31.59 -0.23
C VAL A 243 20.15 32.82 -0.57
N TYR A 244 19.30 33.23 0.36
CA TYR A 244 18.49 34.45 0.33
C TYR A 244 19.05 35.47 1.32
N ASN A 245 19.33 36.69 0.86
CA ASN A 245 19.80 37.77 1.71
C ASN A 245 18.62 38.57 2.27
N THR A 246 18.49 38.61 3.60
CA THR A 246 17.34 39.23 4.29
C THR A 246 17.34 40.76 4.26
N LYS A 247 18.42 41.40 3.82
CA LYS A 247 18.52 42.86 3.69
C LYS A 247 18.22 43.33 2.28
N THR A 248 18.70 42.61 1.27
CA THR A 248 18.55 42.99 -0.15
C THR A 248 17.37 42.30 -0.83
N GLY A 249 16.87 41.18 -0.27
CA GLY A 249 15.83 40.37 -0.90
C GLY A 249 16.30 39.55 -2.09
N THR A 250 17.62 39.35 -2.26
CA THR A 250 18.20 38.67 -3.42
C THR A 250 18.52 37.21 -3.11
N THR A 251 18.27 36.32 -4.06
CA THR A 251 18.66 34.90 -4.01
C THR A 251 19.83 34.61 -4.95
N GLU A 252 20.83 33.87 -4.49
CA GLU A 252 21.96 33.37 -5.30
C GLU A 252 22.15 31.86 -5.16
N LYS A 253 22.77 31.24 -6.17
CA LYS A 253 23.15 29.82 -6.18
C LYS A 253 24.53 29.64 -5.55
N VAL A 254 24.68 28.65 -4.66
CA VAL A 254 25.91 28.39 -3.90
C VAL A 254 26.67 27.17 -4.43
N THR A 255 26.00 26.03 -4.61
CA THR A 255 26.61 24.80 -5.17
C THR A 255 26.09 24.52 -6.58
N GLY A 256 26.84 23.77 -7.39
CA GLY A 256 26.52 23.52 -8.81
C GLY A 256 26.55 22.05 -9.23
N TYR A 257 26.09 21.14 -8.37
CA TYR A 257 26.03 19.70 -8.67
C TYR A 257 24.99 19.39 -9.75
N THR A 258 25.27 18.37 -10.56
CA THR A 258 24.40 17.90 -11.67
C THR A 258 24.16 16.40 -11.63
N ASP A 259 24.80 15.70 -10.71
CA ASP A 259 24.75 14.25 -10.55
C ASP A 259 23.79 13.86 -9.42
N TYR A 260 24.10 14.15 -8.16
CA TYR A 260 23.25 13.80 -7.00
C TYR A 260 22.74 15.04 -6.28
N ASP A 261 21.56 14.90 -5.68
CA ASP A 261 20.97 15.93 -4.84
C ASP A 261 21.82 16.18 -3.59
N VAL A 262 21.89 17.44 -3.17
CA VAL A 262 22.23 17.80 -1.79
C VAL A 262 21.06 17.39 -0.90
N LYS A 263 21.34 16.64 0.17
CA LYS A 263 20.33 16.09 1.09
C LYS A 263 20.60 16.50 2.53
N PHE A 264 19.51 16.80 3.24
CA PHE A 264 19.44 17.05 4.68
C PHE A 264 20.57 17.94 5.24
N PRO A 265 20.81 19.14 4.67
CA PRO A 265 21.80 20.05 5.22
C PRO A 265 21.40 20.52 6.62
N SER A 266 22.39 20.83 7.44
CA SER A 266 22.18 21.50 8.73
C SER A 266 23.38 22.37 9.11
N THR A 267 23.23 23.20 10.13
CA THR A 267 24.25 24.18 10.54
C THR A 267 24.35 24.35 12.06
N ASP A 268 25.54 24.70 12.53
CA ASP A 268 25.81 25.23 13.88
C ASP A 268 25.69 26.76 13.95
N GLY A 269 25.25 27.41 12.85
CA GLY A 269 25.22 28.87 12.69
C GLY A 269 26.51 29.46 12.12
N ARG A 270 27.51 28.63 11.77
CA ARG A 270 28.78 29.07 11.18
C ARG A 270 29.23 28.21 10.00
N THR A 271 28.99 26.91 10.06
CA THR A 271 29.35 25.92 9.05
C THR A 271 28.09 25.17 8.65
N ILE A 272 27.95 24.85 7.37
CA ILE A 272 26.88 23.99 6.87
C ILE A 272 27.46 22.60 6.60
N VAL A 273 26.79 21.54 7.01
CA VAL A 273 27.13 20.16 6.64
C VAL A 273 25.96 19.50 5.93
N TYR A 274 26.22 18.65 4.94
CA TYR A 274 25.17 18.01 4.14
C TYR A 274 25.61 16.67 3.53
N GLU A 275 24.64 15.87 3.12
CA GLU A 275 24.85 14.64 2.36
C GLU A 275 24.87 14.93 0.85
N HIS A 276 25.83 14.36 0.13
CA HIS A 276 25.86 14.36 -1.34
C HIS A 276 26.52 13.07 -1.86
N ALA A 277 25.80 12.34 -2.72
CA ALA A 277 26.22 11.03 -3.25
C ALA A 277 26.55 9.98 -2.15
N GLY A 278 25.92 10.09 -0.98
CA GLY A 278 26.17 9.25 0.19
C GLY A 278 27.38 9.65 1.03
N TYR A 279 28.12 10.70 0.66
CA TYR A 279 29.21 11.27 1.45
C TYR A 279 28.75 12.50 2.24
N LEU A 280 29.54 12.91 3.22
CA LEU A 280 29.34 14.17 3.93
C LEU A 280 30.25 15.27 3.37
N TYR A 281 29.70 16.47 3.26
CA TYR A 281 30.42 17.68 2.87
C TYR A 281 30.25 18.75 3.94
N ARG A 282 31.25 19.62 4.05
CA ARG A 282 31.17 20.89 4.77
C ARG A 282 31.20 22.04 3.79
N LEU A 283 30.39 23.05 4.03
CA LEU A 283 30.32 24.31 3.29
C LEU A 283 30.62 25.44 4.26
N ASP A 284 31.57 26.29 3.89
CA ASP A 284 31.83 27.56 4.56
C ASP A 284 30.90 28.64 3.96
N PRO A 285 29.93 29.16 4.73
CA PRO A 285 29.05 30.24 4.29
C PRO A 285 29.84 31.46 3.81
N ALA A 286 30.92 31.88 4.46
CA ALA A 286 31.59 33.12 4.07
C ALA A 286 32.27 33.04 2.69
N THR A 287 32.83 31.88 2.35
CA THR A 287 33.55 31.68 1.09
C THR A 287 32.73 30.96 0.02
N ARG A 288 31.56 30.42 0.38
CA ARG A 288 30.68 29.61 -0.48
C ARG A 288 31.36 28.33 -1.01
N LYS A 289 32.41 27.85 -0.34
CA LYS A 289 33.19 26.68 -0.76
C LYS A 289 32.77 25.43 -0.02
N SER A 290 32.55 24.36 -0.78
CA SER A 290 32.28 23.02 -0.26
C SER A 290 33.49 22.10 -0.35
N GLU A 291 33.69 21.28 0.68
CA GLU A 291 34.75 20.28 0.77
C GLU A 291 34.19 18.97 1.34
N GLN A 292 34.61 17.82 0.79
CA GLN A 292 34.22 16.51 1.30
C GLN A 292 34.89 16.25 2.66
N ILE A 293 34.14 15.64 3.58
CA ILE A 293 34.64 15.15 4.86
C ILE A 293 34.97 13.66 4.67
N HIS A 294 36.25 13.34 4.53
CA HIS A 294 36.70 11.96 4.32
C HIS A 294 36.57 11.15 5.61
N ILE A 295 35.57 10.27 5.66
CA ILE A 295 35.25 9.46 6.86
C ILE A 295 35.51 7.98 6.58
N THR A 296 36.14 7.31 7.53
CA THR A 296 36.28 5.85 7.54
C THR A 296 35.47 5.24 8.68
N LEU A 297 34.95 4.03 8.47
CA LEU A 297 34.15 3.29 9.46
C LEU A 297 34.66 1.86 9.57
N ASN A 298 34.80 1.40 10.82
CA ASN A 298 35.02 0.00 11.15
C ASN A 298 33.79 -0.49 11.93
N GLY A 299 32.99 -1.38 11.34
CA GLY A 299 31.74 -1.85 11.93
C GLY A 299 31.45 -3.31 11.62
N GLU A 300 30.77 -3.99 12.55
CA GLU A 300 30.38 -5.40 12.41
C GLU A 300 29.21 -5.62 11.43
N ASN A 301 28.54 -4.54 11.01
CA ASN A 301 27.43 -4.52 10.04
C ASN A 301 26.34 -5.56 10.36
N VAL A 302 25.91 -5.61 11.62
CA VAL A 302 25.12 -6.72 12.20
C VAL A 302 23.87 -7.06 11.38
N TYR A 303 23.20 -6.06 10.79
CA TYR A 303 21.97 -6.22 9.99
C TYR A 303 22.19 -6.60 8.52
N ALA A 304 23.43 -6.63 8.05
CA ALA A 304 23.81 -7.05 6.70
C ALA A 304 24.62 -8.35 6.69
N ARG A 305 24.78 -9.00 7.86
CA ARG A 305 25.49 -10.28 7.97
C ARG A 305 24.62 -11.39 7.42
N SER A 306 25.22 -12.26 6.61
CA SER A 306 24.52 -13.45 6.14
C SER A 306 24.14 -14.36 7.30
N GLU A 307 22.95 -14.96 7.22
CA GLU A 307 22.39 -15.81 8.27
C GLU A 307 21.61 -17.00 7.69
N LEU A 308 21.34 -18.00 8.52
CA LEU A 308 20.39 -19.07 8.20
C LEU A 308 19.06 -18.75 8.88
N ARG A 309 17.99 -18.69 8.09
CA ARG A 309 16.69 -18.24 8.59
C ARG A 309 15.57 -19.20 8.21
N HIS A 310 14.62 -19.39 9.12
CA HIS A 310 13.36 -20.08 8.82
C HIS A 310 12.47 -19.21 7.95
N VAL A 311 12.06 -19.71 6.78
CA VAL A 311 11.36 -18.94 5.74
C VAL A 311 9.92 -19.40 5.47
N ALA A 312 9.35 -20.28 6.30
CA ALA A 312 7.94 -20.67 6.20
C ALA A 312 6.97 -19.46 6.38
N GLY A 313 7.44 -18.36 6.98
CA GLY A 313 6.75 -17.08 7.06
C GLY A 313 6.65 -16.31 5.73
N ASP A 314 7.38 -16.74 4.70
CA ASP A 314 7.58 -16.01 3.43
C ASP A 314 7.06 -16.78 2.20
N LEU A 315 6.18 -17.76 2.40
CA LEU A 315 5.54 -18.54 1.33
C LEU A 315 4.87 -17.66 0.28
N THR A 316 5.14 -17.95 -1.00
CA THR A 316 4.52 -17.29 -2.16
C THR A 316 3.83 -18.26 -3.12
N ALA A 317 4.25 -19.53 -3.15
CA ALA A 317 3.63 -20.57 -3.97
C ALA A 317 3.84 -21.97 -3.37
N ALA A 318 2.95 -22.90 -3.68
CA ALA A 318 3.11 -24.32 -3.36
C ALA A 318 2.42 -25.19 -4.43
N GLY A 319 3.12 -26.22 -4.90
CA GLY A 319 2.61 -27.24 -5.82
C GLY A 319 2.84 -28.65 -5.26
N LEU A 320 1.89 -29.56 -5.47
CA LEU A 320 1.94 -30.92 -4.94
C LEU A 320 2.45 -31.90 -6.01
N SER A 321 3.30 -32.86 -5.62
CA SER A 321 3.77 -33.91 -6.51
C SER A 321 2.61 -34.81 -6.96
N PRO A 322 2.69 -35.42 -8.16
CA PRO A 322 1.64 -36.31 -8.67
C PRO A 322 1.28 -37.47 -7.73
N ASP A 323 2.28 -38.01 -7.01
CA ASP A 323 2.09 -39.08 -6.03
C ASP A 323 1.63 -38.59 -4.65
N GLY A 324 1.53 -37.27 -4.44
CA GLY A 324 1.03 -36.63 -3.23
C GLY A 324 2.00 -36.66 -2.05
N LYS A 325 3.26 -37.07 -2.27
CA LYS A 325 4.23 -37.27 -1.18
C LYS A 325 5.15 -36.09 -0.95
N ARG A 326 5.30 -35.18 -1.90
CA ARG A 326 6.22 -34.03 -1.82
C ARG A 326 5.58 -32.76 -2.36
N LEU A 327 6.00 -31.61 -1.85
CA LEU A 327 5.56 -30.30 -2.27
C LEU A 327 6.76 -29.52 -2.80
N ALA A 328 6.58 -28.84 -3.92
CA ALA A 328 7.45 -27.77 -4.36
C ALA A 328 6.92 -26.50 -3.70
N VAL A 329 7.72 -25.84 -2.88
CA VAL A 329 7.29 -24.68 -2.11
C VAL A 329 8.24 -23.52 -2.40
N THR A 330 7.70 -22.38 -2.80
CA THR A 330 8.47 -21.16 -2.96
C THR A 330 8.34 -20.29 -1.71
N ALA A 331 9.47 -19.88 -1.13
CA ALA A 331 9.53 -18.92 -0.04
C ALA A 331 10.83 -18.13 -0.06
N ARG A 332 10.78 -16.83 0.23
CA ARG A 332 11.95 -15.93 0.28
C ARG A 332 12.87 -16.05 -0.94
N GLY A 333 12.29 -16.11 -2.15
CA GLY A 333 13.06 -16.25 -3.39
C GLY A 333 13.75 -17.59 -3.59
N GLU A 334 13.42 -18.63 -2.82
CA GLU A 334 14.00 -19.97 -2.90
C GLU A 334 12.92 -21.03 -3.17
N VAL A 335 13.32 -22.14 -3.80
CA VAL A 335 12.47 -23.31 -4.01
C VAL A 335 12.88 -24.45 -3.07
N PHE A 336 11.88 -24.99 -2.38
CA PHE A 336 12.03 -26.12 -1.47
C PHE A 336 11.28 -27.34 -1.99
N ASP A 337 11.88 -28.50 -1.80
CA ASP A 337 11.27 -29.81 -1.93
C ASP A 337 10.96 -30.36 -0.53
N VAL A 338 9.68 -30.33 -0.15
CA VAL A 338 9.18 -30.58 1.22
C VAL A 338 8.36 -31.88 1.25
N PRO A 339 8.57 -32.82 2.21
CA PRO A 339 7.73 -33.99 2.34
C PRO A 339 6.31 -33.61 2.81
N ALA A 340 5.27 -34.24 2.23
CA ALA A 340 3.89 -34.08 2.70
C ALA A 340 3.64 -34.77 4.06
N GLY A 341 4.49 -35.74 4.42
CA GLY A 341 4.50 -36.44 5.70
C GLY A 341 5.91 -36.45 6.29
N GLU A 342 6.43 -37.62 6.67
CA GLU A 342 7.80 -37.74 7.19
C GLU A 342 8.84 -37.72 6.06
N GLY A 343 9.95 -37.01 6.25
CA GLY A 343 11.06 -36.99 5.30
C GLY A 343 12.01 -35.82 5.49
N VAL A 344 12.91 -35.63 4.53
CA VAL A 344 13.87 -34.52 4.52
C VAL A 344 13.35 -33.38 3.64
N THR A 345 13.30 -32.18 4.21
CA THR A 345 13.13 -30.91 3.49
C THR A 345 14.44 -30.49 2.83
N ARG A 346 14.38 -30.05 1.57
CA ARG A 346 15.57 -29.64 0.80
C ARG A 346 15.34 -28.27 0.17
N ASN A 347 16.22 -27.31 0.41
CA ASN A 347 16.36 -26.15 -0.49
C ASN A 347 17.13 -26.62 -1.75
N ILE A 348 16.45 -26.61 -2.90
CA ILE A 348 16.96 -27.15 -4.17
C ILE A 348 17.58 -26.09 -5.09
N THR A 349 17.38 -24.80 -4.80
CA THR A 349 17.92 -23.69 -5.61
C THR A 349 19.18 -23.08 -5.00
N ARG A 350 19.14 -22.66 -3.73
CA ARG A 350 20.24 -22.03 -2.99
C ARG A 350 20.85 -20.85 -3.77
N THR A 351 19.99 -19.97 -4.23
CA THR A 351 20.31 -18.81 -5.07
C THR A 351 19.90 -17.51 -4.37
N PRO A 352 20.63 -17.08 -3.31
CA PRO A 352 20.23 -15.92 -2.49
C PRO A 352 20.27 -14.57 -3.22
N GLY A 353 20.78 -14.52 -4.47
CA GLY A 353 20.78 -13.34 -5.34
C GLY A 353 19.81 -13.43 -6.51
N ALA A 354 18.83 -14.36 -6.47
CA ALA A 354 17.80 -14.52 -7.49
C ALA A 354 16.43 -14.74 -6.85
N ASN A 355 15.38 -14.18 -7.44
CA ASN A 355 14.00 -14.35 -6.98
C ASN A 355 13.37 -15.55 -7.70
N GLU A 356 13.48 -16.73 -7.08
CA GLU A 356 12.80 -17.92 -7.56
C GLU A 356 11.32 -17.88 -7.20
N ARG A 357 10.43 -18.10 -8.18
CA ARG A 357 8.98 -17.89 -8.05
C ARG A 357 8.14 -18.97 -8.72
N GLY A 358 6.94 -19.18 -8.16
CA GLY A 358 5.88 -19.97 -8.80
C GLY A 358 6.27 -21.42 -9.06
N ALA A 359 6.99 -22.06 -8.13
CA ALA A 359 7.47 -23.42 -8.34
C ALA A 359 6.33 -24.44 -8.39
N ASP A 360 6.35 -25.33 -9.37
CA ASP A 360 5.34 -26.37 -9.54
C ASP A 360 5.89 -27.67 -10.13
N TRP A 361 5.30 -28.80 -9.73
CA TRP A 361 5.70 -30.12 -10.21
C TRP A 361 5.18 -30.40 -11.62
N SER A 362 6.03 -30.96 -12.45
CA SER A 362 5.60 -31.62 -13.69
C SER A 362 4.60 -32.76 -13.38
N PRO A 363 3.56 -32.97 -14.20
CA PRO A 363 2.58 -34.04 -14.01
C PRO A 363 3.15 -35.47 -13.97
N ASP A 364 4.33 -35.70 -14.56
CA ASP A 364 5.06 -36.98 -14.51
C ASP A 364 6.05 -37.07 -13.34
N GLY A 365 6.19 -36.02 -12.54
CA GLY A 365 7.00 -35.98 -11.31
C GLY A 365 8.52 -35.93 -11.55
N ARG A 366 8.98 -35.72 -12.79
CA ARG A 366 10.41 -35.74 -13.14
C ARG A 366 11.12 -34.40 -12.90
N TYR A 367 10.37 -33.32 -12.97
CA TYR A 367 10.88 -31.96 -12.85
C TYR A 367 10.01 -31.09 -11.94
N ILE A 368 10.65 -30.09 -11.34
CA ILE A 368 10.00 -28.92 -10.75
C ILE A 368 10.34 -27.71 -11.65
N ALA A 369 9.34 -27.05 -12.21
CA ALA A 369 9.52 -25.79 -12.93
C ALA A 369 9.43 -24.61 -11.97
N TYR A 370 10.17 -23.54 -12.24
CA TYR A 370 10.07 -22.27 -11.52
C TYR A 370 10.56 -21.11 -12.41
N ILE A 371 10.14 -19.89 -12.09
CA ILE A 371 10.64 -18.67 -12.73
C ILE A 371 11.82 -18.14 -11.90
N SER A 372 12.92 -17.79 -12.56
CA SER A 372 14.13 -17.21 -11.96
C SER A 372 14.51 -15.94 -12.68
N ASP A 373 15.03 -14.95 -11.97
CA ASP A 373 15.65 -13.77 -12.58
C ASP A 373 17.19 -13.79 -12.57
N ARG A 374 17.81 -14.95 -12.29
CA ARG A 374 19.26 -15.11 -12.15
C ARG A 374 20.10 -14.69 -13.37
N THR A 375 19.47 -14.54 -14.53
CA THR A 375 20.13 -14.05 -15.76
C THR A 375 20.12 -12.52 -15.89
N GLY A 376 19.41 -11.84 -15.00
CA GLY A 376 19.07 -10.42 -15.12
C GLY A 376 17.68 -10.18 -15.72
N GLU A 377 17.05 -11.17 -16.37
CA GLU A 377 15.66 -11.17 -16.83
C GLU A 377 14.93 -12.40 -16.29
N THR A 378 13.59 -12.38 -16.26
CA THR A 378 12.79 -13.52 -15.80
C THR A 378 12.77 -14.65 -16.83
N GLU A 379 13.24 -15.83 -16.44
CA GLU A 379 13.32 -17.03 -17.27
C GLU A 379 12.77 -18.25 -16.53
N VAL A 380 12.37 -19.28 -17.27
CA VAL A 380 11.88 -20.55 -16.72
C VAL A 380 13.03 -21.53 -16.58
N TYR A 381 13.11 -22.19 -15.43
CA TYR A 381 14.09 -23.23 -15.10
C TYR A 381 13.39 -24.52 -14.69
N LEU A 382 14.05 -25.65 -14.93
CA LEU A 382 13.63 -26.98 -14.49
C LEU A 382 14.66 -27.58 -13.55
N GLN A 383 14.25 -27.99 -12.36
CA GLN A 383 15.05 -28.80 -11.45
C GLN A 383 14.67 -30.28 -11.59
N PRO A 384 15.60 -31.19 -11.93
CA PRO A 384 15.35 -32.63 -11.89
C PRO A 384 15.00 -33.10 -10.47
N SER A 385 13.95 -33.93 -10.33
CA SER A 385 13.44 -34.39 -9.02
C SER A 385 14.39 -35.33 -8.29
N GLU A 386 15.22 -36.08 -9.03
CA GLU A 386 16.30 -36.92 -8.48
C GLU A 386 17.53 -36.11 -8.02
N GLY A 387 17.53 -34.78 -8.23
CA GLY A 387 18.66 -33.89 -8.00
C GLY A 387 19.60 -33.76 -9.21
N GLY A 388 20.55 -32.82 -9.13
CA GLY A 388 21.45 -32.45 -10.22
C GLY A 388 21.38 -30.95 -10.54
N ASP A 389 22.05 -30.54 -11.62
CA ASP A 389 22.06 -29.13 -12.05
C ASP A 389 20.71 -28.72 -12.66
N PRO A 390 20.25 -27.48 -12.41
CA PRO A 390 19.04 -26.96 -13.02
C PRO A 390 19.22 -26.73 -14.53
N VAL A 391 18.16 -26.99 -15.30
CA VAL A 391 18.11 -26.75 -16.74
C VAL A 391 17.42 -25.42 -16.99
N GLN A 392 18.15 -24.43 -17.53
CA GLN A 392 17.53 -23.23 -18.08
C GLN A 392 16.69 -23.60 -19.30
N LEU A 393 15.37 -23.38 -19.22
CA LEU A 393 14.42 -23.74 -20.25
C LEU A 393 14.19 -22.58 -21.23
N THR A 394 14.21 -21.34 -20.76
CA THR A 394 14.08 -20.14 -21.60
C THR A 394 15.27 -19.20 -21.45
N ASP A 395 15.55 -18.43 -22.50
CA ASP A 395 16.52 -17.34 -22.51
C ASP A 395 15.98 -16.12 -23.27
N GLY A 396 16.58 -14.95 -23.08
CA GLY A 396 16.29 -13.74 -23.87
C GLY A 396 14.85 -13.24 -23.75
N SER A 397 14.21 -13.43 -22.59
CA SER A 397 12.91 -12.82 -22.29
C SER A 397 13.04 -11.30 -22.21
N ASP A 398 12.08 -10.58 -22.78
CA ASP A 398 12.11 -9.11 -22.96
C ASP A 398 11.11 -8.37 -22.06
N THR A 399 10.49 -9.07 -21.12
CA THR A 399 9.55 -8.53 -20.14
C THR A 399 9.30 -9.54 -19.00
N TYR A 400 8.70 -9.08 -17.91
CA TYR A 400 8.39 -9.90 -16.74
C TYR A 400 7.40 -11.06 -17.00
N ILE A 401 7.81 -12.30 -16.68
CA ILE A 401 6.95 -13.49 -16.66
C ILE A 401 6.09 -13.50 -15.38
N ARG A 402 4.77 -13.59 -15.55
CA ARG A 402 3.76 -13.55 -14.48
C ARG A 402 3.46 -14.92 -13.89
N SER A 403 3.18 -15.91 -14.73
CA SER A 403 2.71 -17.24 -14.33
C SER A 403 3.25 -18.34 -15.25
N LEU A 404 3.26 -19.59 -14.78
CA LEU A 404 3.62 -20.78 -15.56
C LEU A 404 2.60 -21.90 -15.33
N VAL A 405 2.33 -22.71 -16.36
CA VAL A 405 1.39 -23.85 -16.30
C VAL A 405 1.91 -25.02 -17.15
N TRP A 406 1.91 -26.22 -16.57
CA TRP A 406 2.32 -27.46 -17.24
C TRP A 406 1.24 -28.02 -18.18
N SER A 407 1.65 -28.57 -19.32
CA SER A 407 0.80 -29.48 -20.10
C SER A 407 0.57 -30.77 -19.33
N SER A 408 -0.61 -31.39 -19.48
CA SER A 408 -0.98 -32.61 -18.72
C SER A 408 -0.06 -33.80 -19.02
N ASP A 409 0.64 -33.80 -20.15
CA ASP A 409 1.58 -34.83 -20.59
C ASP A 409 3.07 -34.48 -20.32
N SER A 410 3.35 -33.43 -19.55
CA SER A 410 4.69 -32.94 -19.19
C SER A 410 5.61 -32.48 -20.34
N LYS A 411 5.14 -32.46 -21.59
CA LYS A 411 6.00 -32.14 -22.76
C LYS A 411 6.16 -30.66 -23.03
N SER A 412 5.27 -29.83 -22.51
CA SER A 412 5.29 -28.39 -22.73
C SER A 412 4.90 -27.61 -21.49
N LEU A 413 5.34 -26.36 -21.44
CA LEU A 413 4.94 -25.35 -20.48
C LEU A 413 4.33 -24.17 -21.22
N ILE A 414 3.38 -23.49 -20.62
CA ILE A 414 2.96 -22.15 -21.04
C ILE A 414 3.26 -21.14 -19.96
N TYR A 415 3.61 -19.93 -20.34
CA TYR A 415 3.70 -18.80 -19.43
C TYR A 415 2.99 -17.56 -19.99
N THR A 416 2.57 -16.68 -19.09
CA THR A 416 2.07 -15.34 -19.43
C THR A 416 3.06 -14.27 -19.00
N ASP A 417 3.08 -13.14 -19.70
CA ASP A 417 4.05 -12.06 -19.44
C ASP A 417 3.45 -10.66 -19.56
N ARG A 418 4.20 -9.64 -19.12
CA ARG A 418 3.77 -8.23 -19.08
C ARG A 418 3.41 -7.59 -20.41
N LYS A 419 3.78 -8.20 -21.54
CA LYS A 419 3.34 -7.78 -22.89
C LYS A 419 2.02 -8.43 -23.32
N ASN A 420 1.31 -9.04 -22.36
CA ASN A 420 0.04 -9.73 -22.53
C ASN A 420 0.13 -10.84 -23.58
N ARG A 421 1.19 -11.64 -23.51
CA ARG A 421 1.39 -12.82 -24.38
C ARG A 421 1.07 -14.10 -23.63
N VAL A 422 0.65 -15.12 -24.37
CA VAL A 422 0.71 -16.53 -23.96
C VAL A 422 1.79 -17.19 -24.79
N VAL A 423 2.83 -17.69 -24.14
CA VAL A 423 3.99 -18.31 -24.81
C VAL A 423 4.09 -19.77 -24.38
N SER A 424 4.15 -20.68 -25.36
CA SER A 424 4.46 -22.09 -25.12
C SER A 424 5.94 -22.36 -25.26
N VAL A 425 6.46 -23.27 -24.44
CA VAL A 425 7.84 -23.74 -24.47
C VAL A 425 7.85 -25.27 -24.50
N ASP A 426 8.51 -25.85 -25.50
CA ASP A 426 8.75 -27.29 -25.55
C ASP A 426 9.87 -27.68 -24.56
N VAL A 427 9.60 -28.68 -23.72
CA VAL A 427 10.52 -29.06 -22.63
C VAL A 427 11.79 -29.73 -23.15
N ALA A 428 11.70 -30.48 -24.25
CA ALA A 428 12.82 -31.24 -24.80
C ALA A 428 13.72 -30.39 -25.70
N THR A 429 13.11 -29.58 -26.58
CA THR A 429 13.83 -28.75 -27.56
C THR A 429 14.15 -27.35 -27.05
N LYS A 430 13.46 -26.89 -25.99
CA LYS A 430 13.51 -25.51 -25.46
C LYS A 430 12.97 -24.45 -26.41
N GLU A 431 12.28 -24.86 -27.47
CA GLU A 431 11.73 -23.93 -28.46
C GLU A 431 10.59 -23.12 -27.85
N LYS A 432 10.67 -21.79 -27.96
CA LYS A 432 9.62 -20.85 -27.54
C LYS A 432 8.74 -20.48 -28.74
N LYS A 433 7.42 -20.48 -28.53
CA LYS A 433 6.42 -20.03 -29.51
C LYS A 433 5.37 -19.16 -28.84
N THR A 434 5.22 -17.91 -29.30
CA THR A 434 4.08 -17.08 -28.90
C THR A 434 2.82 -17.66 -29.54
N LEU A 435 1.88 -18.10 -28.72
CA LEU A 435 0.59 -18.63 -29.16
C LEU A 435 -0.41 -17.49 -29.39
N LEU A 436 -0.48 -16.56 -28.46
CA LEU A 436 -1.46 -15.46 -28.43
C LEU A 436 -0.82 -14.18 -27.89
N GLN A 437 -1.32 -13.03 -28.34
CA GLN A 437 -1.01 -11.72 -27.76
C GLN A 437 -2.27 -10.87 -27.76
N ASN A 438 -2.54 -10.17 -26.66
CA ASN A 438 -3.70 -9.28 -26.52
C ASN A 438 -3.27 -7.86 -26.11
N PRO A 439 -3.27 -6.90 -27.04
CA PRO A 439 -2.93 -5.51 -26.71
C PRO A 439 -3.98 -4.83 -25.81
N GLU A 440 -5.22 -5.34 -25.77
CA GLU A 440 -6.30 -4.74 -24.97
C GLU A 440 -6.21 -5.09 -23.48
N GLY A 441 -5.53 -6.18 -23.10
CA GLY A 441 -5.42 -6.59 -21.72
C GLY A 441 -4.82 -7.97 -21.50
N GLU A 442 -4.61 -8.34 -20.24
CA GLU A 442 -4.04 -9.63 -19.84
C GLU A 442 -4.97 -10.82 -20.14
N PHE A 443 -4.36 -11.99 -20.32
CA PHE A 443 -5.06 -13.28 -20.30
C PHE A 443 -5.09 -13.82 -18.88
N PHE A 444 -6.27 -14.11 -18.36
CA PHE A 444 -6.44 -14.69 -17.02
C PHE A 444 -6.78 -16.19 -17.10
N ASP A 445 -6.39 -16.92 -16.05
CA ASP A 445 -6.78 -18.31 -15.81
C ASP A 445 -6.45 -19.26 -16.99
N VAL A 446 -5.26 -19.11 -17.58
CA VAL A 446 -4.84 -19.97 -18.70
C VAL A 446 -4.62 -21.40 -18.20
N SER A 447 -5.27 -22.38 -18.81
CA SER A 447 -5.11 -23.80 -18.44
C SER A 447 -5.19 -24.74 -19.64
N PHE A 448 -4.57 -25.92 -19.53
CA PHE A 448 -4.59 -26.96 -20.56
C PHE A 448 -5.83 -27.86 -20.44
N SER A 449 -6.26 -28.41 -21.59
CA SER A 449 -7.13 -29.59 -21.60
C SER A 449 -6.38 -30.84 -21.09
N PRO A 450 -7.10 -31.86 -20.58
CA PRO A 450 -6.49 -33.10 -20.08
C PRO A 450 -5.65 -33.88 -21.10
N ASP A 451 -5.87 -33.64 -22.40
CA ASP A 451 -5.14 -34.27 -23.51
C ASP A 451 -4.01 -33.38 -24.08
N SER A 452 -3.74 -32.23 -23.45
CA SER A 452 -2.76 -31.23 -23.89
C SER A 452 -2.96 -30.67 -25.31
N ARG A 453 -4.14 -30.83 -25.95
CA ARG A 453 -4.40 -30.35 -27.32
C ARG A 453 -5.07 -28.98 -27.40
N TRP A 454 -5.67 -28.55 -26.29
CA TRP A 454 -6.35 -27.27 -26.17
C TRP A 454 -5.84 -26.50 -24.96
N ILE A 455 -5.99 -25.18 -25.01
CA ILE A 455 -5.95 -24.32 -23.83
C ILE A 455 -7.26 -23.57 -23.69
N THR A 456 -7.59 -23.17 -22.48
CA THR A 456 -8.69 -22.25 -22.16
C THR A 456 -8.14 -21.04 -21.43
N TYR A 457 -8.83 -19.90 -21.53
CA TYR A 457 -8.45 -18.66 -20.87
C TYR A 457 -9.61 -17.66 -20.89
N THR A 458 -9.45 -16.59 -20.11
CA THR A 458 -10.33 -15.42 -20.13
C THR A 458 -9.59 -14.22 -20.71
N LYS A 459 -10.23 -13.44 -21.59
CA LYS A 459 -9.74 -12.12 -22.03
C LYS A 459 -10.90 -11.13 -22.20
N PRO A 460 -10.67 -9.81 -22.02
CA PRO A 460 -11.69 -8.81 -22.35
C PRO A 460 -12.02 -8.83 -23.84
N ALA A 461 -13.29 -8.61 -24.16
CA ALA A 461 -13.71 -8.26 -25.51
C ALA A 461 -13.68 -6.74 -25.71
N SER A 462 -13.82 -6.29 -26.95
CA SER A 462 -13.89 -4.87 -27.32
C SER A 462 -14.99 -4.02 -26.67
N ASN A 463 -15.90 -4.63 -25.90
CA ASN A 463 -16.92 -3.96 -25.09
C ASN A 463 -16.67 -4.13 -23.58
N ASP A 464 -15.43 -4.47 -23.22
CA ASP A 464 -14.89 -4.68 -21.87
C ASP A 464 -15.46 -5.87 -21.08
N PHE A 465 -16.40 -6.63 -21.65
CA PHE A 465 -16.88 -7.87 -21.03
C PHE A 465 -15.84 -8.99 -21.18
N SER A 466 -15.53 -9.66 -20.07
CA SER A 466 -14.65 -10.83 -20.05
C SER A 466 -15.32 -12.03 -20.70
N VAL A 467 -14.64 -12.64 -21.68
CA VAL A 467 -15.12 -13.81 -22.44
C VAL A 467 -14.17 -14.99 -22.23
N VAL A 468 -14.76 -16.18 -22.07
CA VAL A 468 -14.04 -17.45 -21.99
C VAL A 468 -13.83 -17.99 -23.41
N TYR A 469 -12.61 -18.40 -23.71
CA TYR A 469 -12.22 -18.98 -25.00
C TYR A 469 -11.57 -20.35 -24.82
N VAL A 470 -11.69 -21.19 -25.85
CA VAL A 470 -10.84 -22.36 -26.06
C VAL A 470 -9.99 -22.15 -27.31
N TYR A 471 -8.74 -22.60 -27.27
CA TYR A 471 -7.78 -22.47 -28.36
C TYR A 471 -7.16 -23.81 -28.71
N ASN A 472 -7.22 -24.18 -29.99
CA ASN A 472 -6.64 -25.41 -30.49
C ASN A 472 -5.15 -25.21 -30.79
N LEU A 473 -4.29 -26.00 -30.15
CA LEU A 473 -2.84 -25.86 -30.29
C LEU A 473 -2.30 -26.36 -31.64
N ALA A 474 -3.01 -27.28 -32.30
CA ALA A 474 -2.57 -27.91 -33.54
C ALA A 474 -2.79 -27.00 -34.76
N ASP A 475 -3.96 -26.36 -34.88
CA ASP A 475 -4.28 -25.48 -36.01
C ASP A 475 -4.19 -23.98 -35.69
N GLY A 476 -4.05 -23.63 -34.41
CA GLY A 476 -3.87 -22.25 -33.94
C GLY A 476 -5.14 -21.39 -33.98
N ARG A 477 -6.32 -21.99 -33.81
CA ARG A 477 -7.61 -21.28 -33.82
C ARG A 477 -8.21 -21.13 -32.42
N GLU A 478 -8.70 -19.92 -32.11
CA GLU A 478 -9.52 -19.64 -30.93
C GLU A 478 -11.01 -19.68 -31.24
N TYR A 479 -11.81 -20.13 -30.26
CA TYR A 479 -13.26 -20.16 -30.32
C TYR A 479 -13.85 -19.63 -29.00
N PRO A 480 -14.77 -18.64 -29.05
CA PRO A 480 -15.43 -18.17 -27.85
C PRO A 480 -16.40 -19.23 -27.33
N VAL A 481 -16.33 -19.50 -26.03
CA VAL A 481 -17.30 -20.36 -25.34
C VAL A 481 -18.49 -19.54 -24.86
N THR A 482 -18.25 -18.31 -24.40
CA THR A 482 -19.30 -17.39 -23.93
C THR A 482 -19.51 -16.21 -24.87
N GLU A 483 -20.67 -15.55 -24.76
CA GLU A 483 -20.94 -14.32 -25.50
C GLU A 483 -20.43 -13.07 -24.77
N LYS A 484 -20.42 -11.93 -25.47
CA LYS A 484 -20.01 -10.62 -24.95
C LYS A 484 -21.09 -9.89 -24.13
N TRP A 485 -22.07 -10.61 -23.59
CA TRP A 485 -23.21 -10.04 -22.83
C TRP A 485 -23.01 -10.08 -21.31
N TYR A 486 -22.09 -10.93 -20.83
CA TYR A 486 -21.87 -11.19 -19.40
C TYR A 486 -20.40 -11.41 -19.13
N ASN A 487 -19.92 -10.94 -17.98
CA ASN A 487 -18.55 -11.24 -17.55
C ASN A 487 -18.49 -12.72 -17.22
N SER A 488 -17.54 -13.42 -17.83
CA SER A 488 -17.29 -14.84 -17.60
C SER A 488 -15.80 -15.04 -17.33
N SER A 489 -15.46 -15.91 -16.38
CA SER A 489 -14.13 -16.01 -15.79
C SER A 489 -13.79 -17.43 -15.30
N SER A 490 -12.51 -17.65 -14.99
CA SER A 490 -11.99 -18.86 -14.35
C SER A 490 -12.36 -20.19 -15.04
N PRO A 491 -12.13 -20.34 -16.34
CA PRO A 491 -12.49 -21.56 -17.05
C PRO A 491 -11.52 -22.73 -16.76
N VAL A 492 -12.07 -23.93 -16.57
CA VAL A 492 -11.30 -25.19 -16.44
C VAL A 492 -12.00 -26.33 -17.19
N PHE A 493 -11.22 -27.22 -17.80
CA PHE A 493 -11.74 -28.44 -18.42
C PHE A 493 -12.06 -29.50 -17.36
N SER A 494 -13.13 -30.27 -17.56
CA SER A 494 -13.31 -31.52 -16.81
C SER A 494 -12.31 -32.57 -17.25
N THR A 495 -11.82 -33.41 -16.33
CA THR A 495 -10.79 -34.41 -16.65
C THR A 495 -11.22 -35.47 -17.66
N ASP A 496 -12.53 -35.71 -17.78
CA ASP A 496 -13.13 -36.60 -18.78
C ASP A 496 -13.35 -35.94 -20.16
N GLY A 497 -12.99 -34.66 -20.30
CA GLY A 497 -13.06 -33.93 -21.56
C GLY A 497 -14.48 -33.60 -22.04
N ARG A 498 -15.50 -33.73 -21.18
CA ARG A 498 -16.91 -33.47 -21.56
C ARG A 498 -17.34 -32.02 -21.39
N TYR A 499 -16.80 -31.33 -20.39
CA TYR A 499 -17.27 -30.02 -19.97
C TYR A 499 -16.14 -28.99 -19.88
N LEU A 500 -16.49 -27.73 -20.10
CA LEU A 500 -15.74 -26.59 -19.61
C LEU A 500 -16.55 -25.91 -18.50
N ILE A 501 -15.96 -25.75 -17.31
CA ILE A 501 -16.57 -25.15 -16.13
C ILE A 501 -16.07 -23.72 -16.01
N PHE A 502 -16.95 -22.76 -15.73
CA PHE A 502 -16.57 -21.35 -15.55
C PHE A 502 -17.60 -20.60 -14.69
N GLU A 503 -17.21 -19.42 -14.20
CA GLU A 503 -18.12 -18.46 -13.56
C GLU A 503 -18.71 -17.52 -14.63
N SER A 504 -19.98 -17.12 -14.47
CA SER A 504 -20.58 -16.07 -15.32
C SER A 504 -21.61 -15.21 -14.56
N ASP A 505 -21.51 -13.88 -14.73
CA ASP A 505 -22.39 -12.88 -14.11
C ASP A 505 -23.74 -12.76 -14.85
N ARG A 506 -24.59 -13.79 -14.74
CA ARG A 506 -25.92 -13.81 -15.40
C ARG A 506 -27.11 -13.74 -14.43
N ASP A 507 -26.86 -13.77 -13.12
CA ASP A 507 -27.93 -13.75 -12.11
C ASP A 507 -28.27 -12.32 -11.65
N PHE A 508 -29.14 -11.64 -12.40
CA PHE A 508 -29.60 -10.30 -12.06
C PHE A 508 -30.51 -10.29 -10.82
N ASN A 509 -30.02 -9.70 -9.74
CA ASN A 509 -30.69 -9.60 -8.45
C ASN A 509 -30.56 -8.18 -7.84
N PRO A 510 -31.26 -7.18 -8.39
CA PRO A 510 -31.07 -5.78 -7.97
C PRO A 510 -31.46 -5.59 -6.50
N VAL A 511 -30.63 -4.84 -5.77
CA VAL A 511 -30.92 -4.39 -4.41
C VAL A 511 -31.23 -2.91 -4.44
N TYR A 512 -32.37 -2.51 -3.89
CA TYR A 512 -32.73 -1.09 -3.75
C TYR A 512 -31.88 -0.42 -2.68
N GLY A 513 -31.36 0.76 -3.02
CA GLY A 513 -30.62 1.62 -2.10
C GLY A 513 -31.47 2.11 -0.94
N ARG A 514 -30.83 2.38 0.21
CA ARG A 514 -31.50 2.92 1.41
C ARG A 514 -31.46 4.45 1.49
N LEU A 515 -30.45 5.07 0.85
CA LEU A 515 -30.24 6.52 0.87
C LEU A 515 -30.98 7.23 -0.26
N GLU A 516 -31.18 6.56 -1.37
CA GLU A 516 -31.81 7.08 -2.58
C GLU A 516 -32.58 5.99 -3.31
N TRP A 517 -33.60 6.40 -4.08
CA TRP A 517 -34.28 5.51 -5.02
C TRP A 517 -33.37 5.15 -6.20
N ASN A 518 -32.46 4.21 -5.94
CA ASN A 518 -31.48 3.67 -6.88
C ASN A 518 -31.33 2.16 -6.65
N HIS A 519 -30.60 1.47 -7.51
CA HIS A 519 -30.34 0.04 -7.39
C HIS A 519 -28.85 -0.26 -7.62
N VAL A 520 -28.40 -1.36 -7.04
CA VAL A 520 -27.06 -1.92 -7.27
C VAL A 520 -27.17 -3.43 -7.43
N TYR A 521 -26.27 -4.00 -8.22
CA TYR A 521 -26.06 -5.43 -8.32
C TYR A 521 -24.76 -5.76 -7.57
N THR A 522 -24.84 -6.62 -6.55
CA THR A 522 -23.70 -6.90 -5.67
C THR A 522 -23.12 -8.30 -5.82
N ARG A 523 -23.90 -9.26 -6.34
CA ARG A 523 -23.48 -10.66 -6.56
C ARG A 523 -24.27 -11.26 -7.71
N MET A 524 -23.65 -11.44 -8.87
CA MET A 524 -24.31 -11.95 -10.08
C MET A 524 -23.74 -13.29 -10.57
N GLY A 525 -22.65 -13.77 -9.96
CA GLY A 525 -21.92 -14.94 -10.39
C GLY A 525 -22.71 -16.23 -10.17
N GLY A 526 -22.70 -17.10 -11.18
CA GLY A 526 -23.12 -18.48 -11.10
C GLY A 526 -22.08 -19.40 -11.72
N ILE A 527 -22.15 -20.71 -11.42
CA ILE A 527 -21.28 -21.73 -12.01
C ILE A 527 -21.97 -22.34 -13.22
N TYR A 528 -21.26 -22.41 -14.35
CA TYR A 528 -21.78 -22.90 -15.62
C TYR A 528 -20.90 -24.01 -16.19
N LEU A 529 -21.53 -24.90 -16.96
CA LEU A 529 -20.88 -25.97 -17.72
C LEU A 529 -21.22 -25.78 -19.19
N ALA A 530 -20.21 -25.68 -20.05
CA ALA A 530 -20.38 -25.80 -21.49
C ALA A 530 -20.13 -27.26 -21.93
N MET A 531 -21.10 -27.88 -22.60
CA MET A 531 -20.91 -29.20 -23.21
C MET A 531 -20.04 -29.07 -24.46
N LEU A 532 -18.85 -29.66 -24.43
CA LEU A 532 -17.84 -29.46 -25.48
C LEU A 532 -18.23 -30.07 -26.83
N ARG A 533 -19.05 -31.13 -26.82
CA ARG A 533 -19.63 -31.74 -28.03
C ARG A 533 -21.15 -31.62 -28.05
N GLU A 534 -21.73 -31.70 -29.25
CA GLU A 534 -23.18 -31.65 -29.44
C GLU A 534 -23.91 -32.86 -28.83
N ASP A 535 -23.27 -34.03 -28.84
CA ASP A 535 -23.86 -35.30 -28.40
C ASP A 535 -23.69 -35.59 -26.90
N ILE A 536 -23.09 -34.67 -26.14
CA ILE A 536 -22.99 -34.77 -24.68
C ILE A 536 -24.30 -34.25 -24.07
N PRO A 537 -25.11 -35.11 -23.42
CA PRO A 537 -26.34 -34.67 -22.78
C PRO A 537 -26.03 -33.76 -21.59
N SER A 538 -26.97 -32.85 -21.28
CA SER A 538 -26.92 -32.08 -20.03
C SER A 538 -27.00 -33.03 -18.83
N PRO A 539 -26.20 -32.82 -17.76
CA PRO A 539 -26.35 -33.57 -16.52
C PRO A 539 -27.69 -33.32 -15.81
N PHE A 540 -28.46 -32.31 -16.23
CA PHE A 540 -29.74 -31.93 -15.65
C PHE A 540 -30.95 -32.36 -16.48
N LEU A 541 -30.78 -33.28 -17.44
CA LEU A 541 -31.93 -33.87 -18.13
C LEU A 541 -32.83 -34.59 -17.10
N PRO A 542 -34.15 -34.41 -17.16
CA PRO A 542 -35.06 -35.11 -16.25
C PRO A 542 -35.05 -36.62 -16.55
N GLU A 543 -34.94 -37.44 -15.50
CA GLU A 543 -35.14 -38.89 -15.57
C GLU A 543 -36.61 -39.23 -15.23
N ASP A 544 -37.24 -40.12 -16.01
CA ASP A 544 -38.58 -40.66 -15.72
C ASP A 544 -38.43 -41.98 -14.95
N GLU A 545 -38.82 -42.00 -13.68
CA GLU A 545 -38.78 -43.21 -12.86
C GLU A 545 -39.89 -44.20 -13.28
N THR A 546 -39.56 -45.11 -14.20
CA THR A 546 -40.43 -46.27 -14.42
C THR A 546 -40.27 -47.30 -13.31
N VAL A 547 -41.39 -47.81 -12.79
CA VAL A 547 -41.44 -48.88 -11.78
C VAL A 547 -40.67 -50.11 -12.27
N SER A 548 -39.69 -50.56 -11.48
CA SER A 548 -39.02 -51.84 -11.71
C SER A 548 -40.00 -52.99 -11.45
N VAL A 549 -40.59 -53.53 -12.52
CA VAL A 549 -41.34 -54.77 -12.47
C VAL A 549 -40.33 -55.92 -12.43
N ALA A 550 -40.22 -56.56 -11.27
CA ALA A 550 -39.43 -57.77 -11.12
C ALA A 550 -40.10 -58.92 -11.88
N GLY A 551 -39.44 -59.37 -12.95
CA GLY A 551 -39.63 -60.71 -13.53
C GLY A 551 -40.46 -60.75 -14.80
N GLU A 552 -39.80 -60.63 -15.94
CA GLU A 552 -40.14 -61.41 -17.12
C GLU A 552 -38.87 -61.62 -17.95
N ASN A 553 -38.32 -62.84 -17.87
CA ASN A 553 -37.28 -63.32 -18.75
C ASN A 553 -37.90 -64.45 -19.60
N SER A 554 -37.98 -64.23 -20.91
CA SER A 554 -38.08 -65.28 -21.93
C SER A 554 -36.98 -64.95 -22.95
N GLY A 555 -35.85 -65.67 -22.98
CA GLY A 555 -35.69 -67.07 -23.41
C GLY A 555 -35.52 -67.05 -24.93
N ASN A 556 -34.37 -67.37 -25.54
CA ASN A 556 -33.72 -68.69 -25.63
C ASN A 556 -32.44 -68.48 -26.50
N THR A 557 -31.28 -69.13 -26.39
CA THR A 557 -30.90 -70.55 -26.22
C THR A 557 -29.43 -70.60 -25.72
N ALA A 558 -29.09 -71.25 -24.59
CA ALA A 558 -28.81 -72.70 -24.43
C ALA A 558 -27.46 -73.13 -25.08
N ALA A 559 -26.54 -73.89 -24.47
CA ALA A 559 -26.55 -74.68 -23.23
C ALA A 559 -25.13 -75.13 -22.83
N ALA A 560 -24.89 -75.23 -21.52
CA ALA A 560 -24.42 -76.43 -20.79
C ALA A 560 -22.95 -76.88 -20.96
N SER A 561 -22.23 -77.41 -19.96
CA SER A 561 -22.48 -77.82 -18.56
C SER A 561 -21.16 -78.44 -18.05
N GLY A 562 -20.90 -78.48 -16.74
CA GLY A 562 -20.03 -79.52 -16.17
C GLY A 562 -19.22 -79.10 -14.95
N ALA A 563 -19.48 -79.74 -13.83
CA ALA A 563 -18.90 -79.44 -12.52
C ALA A 563 -17.62 -80.25 -12.20
N ASP A 564 -16.86 -79.69 -11.26
CA ASP A 564 -16.23 -80.37 -10.12
C ASP A 564 -14.85 -81.07 -10.22
N SER A 565 -14.16 -80.99 -9.09
CA SER A 565 -13.08 -81.84 -8.54
C SER A 565 -11.61 -81.52 -8.88
N GLY A 566 -10.83 -81.33 -7.83
CA GLY A 566 -9.40 -81.03 -7.88
C GLY A 566 -8.47 -82.24 -7.75
N LYS A 567 -7.19 -82.05 -8.10
CA LYS A 567 -6.01 -82.57 -7.36
C LYS A 567 -4.69 -82.11 -8.00
N LYS A 568 -3.73 -81.86 -7.11
CA LYS A 568 -2.32 -81.48 -7.33
C LYS A 568 -1.48 -82.55 -8.04
N SER A 569 -0.56 -82.11 -8.90
CA SER A 569 0.88 -82.49 -8.98
C SER A 569 1.49 -81.74 -10.17
N GLY A 570 2.70 -81.17 -10.22
CA GLY A 570 3.85 -81.17 -9.35
C GLY A 570 5.11 -80.94 -10.21
N ARG A 571 5.85 -79.86 -9.88
CA ARG A 571 7.31 -79.64 -10.02
C ARG A 571 7.97 -79.01 -11.28
N LYS A 572 8.65 -77.89 -10.96
CA LYS A 572 9.98 -77.35 -11.37
C LYS A 572 10.06 -76.59 -12.71
N HIS A 573 10.74 -75.45 -12.86
CA HIS A 573 11.60 -74.58 -12.04
C HIS A 573 11.67 -73.18 -12.72
N GLU A 574 11.83 -72.10 -11.93
CA GLU A 574 12.57 -70.80 -12.13
C GLU A 574 12.80 -70.24 -13.56
N GLU A 575 12.77 -68.94 -13.89
CA GLU A 575 12.83 -67.66 -13.17
C GLU A 575 12.62 -66.54 -14.23
N LYS A 576 11.94 -65.43 -13.91
CA LYS A 576 12.30 -64.02 -14.22
C LYS A 576 11.10 -63.06 -14.30
N ALA A 577 11.21 -62.02 -13.48
CA ALA A 577 10.61 -60.68 -13.51
C ALA A 577 9.63 -60.36 -14.66
N SER A 578 8.36 -60.23 -14.32
CA SER A 578 7.37 -59.50 -15.13
C SER A 578 7.37 -58.03 -14.71
N GLY A 579 7.81 -57.18 -15.63
CA GLY A 579 7.59 -55.74 -15.56
C GLY A 579 6.10 -55.41 -15.60
N ALA A 580 5.74 -54.38 -14.84
CA ALA A 580 4.51 -53.66 -14.99
C ALA A 580 4.58 -52.89 -16.32
N GLU A 581 3.73 -53.24 -17.28
CA GLU A 581 3.35 -52.33 -18.37
C GLU A 581 1.99 -51.72 -18.00
N SER A 582 2.03 -50.45 -17.61
CA SER A 582 0.88 -49.57 -17.51
C SER A 582 0.51 -49.10 -18.93
N GLY A 583 -0.50 -49.73 -19.52
CA GLY A 583 -1.05 -49.34 -20.82
C GLY A 583 -1.94 -48.10 -20.72
N GLU A 584 -1.60 -47.08 -21.51
CA GLU A 584 -2.33 -45.84 -21.75
C GLU A 584 -3.77 -46.11 -22.23
N SER A 585 -4.75 -45.47 -21.60
CA SER A 585 -6.03 -45.13 -22.22
C SER A 585 -6.31 -43.65 -21.94
N GLY A 586 -5.69 -42.78 -22.75
CA GLY A 586 -5.82 -41.32 -22.61
C GLY A 586 -7.18 -40.80 -23.08
N VAL A 587 -7.74 -39.83 -22.35
CA VAL A 587 -8.93 -39.05 -22.76
C VAL A 587 -8.57 -38.21 -23.99
N THR A 588 -9.48 -38.11 -24.96
CA THR A 588 -9.32 -37.26 -26.16
C THR A 588 -10.40 -36.18 -26.12
N VAL A 589 -10.01 -34.91 -26.00
CA VAL A 589 -10.92 -33.76 -25.91
C VAL A 589 -11.29 -33.26 -27.30
N THR A 590 -12.52 -33.52 -27.72
CA THR A 590 -13.07 -32.99 -28.97
C THR A 590 -14.03 -31.86 -28.64
N ILE A 591 -13.87 -30.72 -29.33
CA ILE A 591 -14.74 -29.56 -29.19
C ILE A 591 -15.42 -29.32 -30.53
N ASP A 592 -16.74 -29.34 -30.54
CA ASP A 592 -17.52 -28.82 -31.65
C ASP A 592 -17.65 -27.31 -31.40
N PRO A 593 -17.10 -26.41 -32.23
CA PRO A 593 -17.17 -24.97 -31.95
C PRO A 593 -18.53 -24.37 -32.33
N GLU A 594 -19.24 -24.97 -33.29
CA GLU A 594 -20.52 -24.47 -33.77
C GLU A 594 -21.60 -24.59 -32.68
N GLY A 595 -22.29 -23.49 -32.38
CA GLY A 595 -23.35 -23.46 -31.36
C GLY A 595 -22.88 -23.67 -29.92
N LEU A 596 -21.57 -23.56 -29.62
CA LEU A 596 -21.02 -23.79 -28.27
C LEU A 596 -21.65 -22.88 -27.18
N PRO A 597 -21.89 -21.57 -27.41
CA PRO A 597 -22.61 -20.74 -26.44
C PRO A 597 -24.03 -21.22 -26.13
N GLY A 598 -24.69 -21.89 -27.09
CA GLY A 598 -26.02 -22.48 -26.91
C GLY A 598 -26.03 -23.78 -26.09
N ARG A 599 -24.85 -24.31 -25.74
CA ARG A 599 -24.65 -25.56 -24.99
C ARG A 599 -24.17 -25.30 -23.56
N ILE A 600 -24.57 -24.18 -22.98
CA ILE A 600 -24.21 -23.80 -21.61
C ILE A 600 -25.38 -24.12 -20.66
N VAL A 601 -25.09 -24.80 -19.56
CA VAL A 601 -26.04 -25.07 -18.47
C VAL A 601 -25.52 -24.55 -17.13
N LYS A 602 -26.42 -24.08 -16.28
CA LYS A 602 -26.10 -23.51 -14.96
C LYS A 602 -26.25 -24.56 -13.86
N LEU A 603 -25.32 -24.59 -12.90
CA LEU A 603 -25.53 -25.30 -11.64
C LEU A 603 -26.67 -24.64 -10.83
N PRO A 604 -27.57 -25.40 -10.18
CA PRO A 604 -28.67 -24.85 -9.39
C PRO A 604 -28.19 -24.33 -8.01
N LEU A 605 -27.27 -23.36 -8.04
CA LEU A 605 -26.74 -22.64 -6.89
C LEU A 605 -27.28 -21.20 -6.87
N SER A 606 -27.26 -20.58 -5.69
CA SER A 606 -27.62 -19.17 -5.55
C SER A 606 -26.56 -18.27 -6.19
N ALA A 607 -26.92 -17.03 -6.51
CA ALA A 607 -25.95 -16.06 -7.00
C ALA A 607 -24.86 -15.77 -5.94
N GLY A 608 -23.60 -15.69 -6.38
CA GLY A 608 -22.45 -15.59 -5.49
C GLY A 608 -21.22 -15.06 -6.20
N SER A 609 -20.06 -15.44 -5.68
CA SER A 609 -18.76 -15.29 -6.34
C SER A 609 -18.05 -16.64 -6.18
N TYR A 610 -17.62 -17.20 -7.30
CA TYR A 610 -17.17 -18.58 -7.44
C TYR A 610 -15.91 -18.64 -8.29
N TYR A 611 -14.86 -19.29 -7.81
CA TYR A 611 -13.59 -19.43 -8.52
C TYR A 611 -12.83 -20.68 -8.05
N ASN A 612 -11.59 -20.88 -8.48
CA ASN A 612 -10.76 -22.04 -8.10
C ASN A 612 -11.47 -23.38 -8.42
N PHE A 613 -11.87 -23.54 -9.68
CA PHE A 613 -12.65 -24.70 -10.13
C PHE A 613 -11.79 -25.93 -10.41
N PHE A 614 -12.40 -27.11 -10.23
CA PHE A 614 -11.92 -28.38 -10.77
C PHE A 614 -13.11 -29.30 -11.05
N SER A 615 -13.02 -30.18 -12.04
CA SER A 615 -14.05 -31.20 -12.26
C SER A 615 -13.48 -32.51 -12.78
N ASP A 616 -13.96 -33.61 -12.21
CA ASP A 616 -13.69 -34.96 -12.70
C ASP A 616 -14.77 -35.47 -13.68
N GLY A 617 -15.69 -34.58 -14.08
CA GLY A 617 -16.85 -34.90 -14.90
C GLY A 617 -18.06 -35.49 -14.15
N LYS A 618 -17.90 -35.84 -12.88
CA LYS A 618 -18.99 -36.28 -11.98
C LYS A 618 -19.31 -35.24 -10.93
N CYS A 619 -18.29 -34.57 -10.41
CA CYS A 619 -18.40 -33.49 -9.45
C CYS A 619 -17.72 -32.22 -9.98
N VAL A 620 -18.18 -31.08 -9.50
CA VAL A 620 -17.55 -29.77 -9.70
C VAL A 620 -17.13 -29.24 -8.34
N TRP A 621 -15.83 -29.11 -8.13
CA TRP A 621 -15.26 -28.46 -6.95
C TRP A 621 -15.00 -26.99 -7.25
N TYR A 622 -15.23 -26.13 -6.25
CA TYR A 622 -15.10 -24.69 -6.39
C TYR A 622 -14.87 -24.03 -5.03
N PHE A 623 -14.29 -22.84 -5.02
CA PHE A 623 -14.26 -21.97 -3.84
C PHE A 623 -15.40 -20.95 -3.90
N GLY A 624 -16.15 -20.83 -2.81
CA GLY A 624 -17.26 -19.90 -2.67
C GLY A 624 -17.63 -19.70 -1.20
N GLY A 625 -18.10 -18.51 -0.82
CA GLY A 625 -18.48 -18.22 0.56
C GLY A 625 -17.36 -18.43 1.60
N GLY A 626 -16.10 -18.38 1.17
CA GLY A 626 -14.93 -18.59 2.02
C GLY A 626 -14.52 -20.06 2.24
N SER A 627 -15.02 -21.02 1.47
CA SER A 627 -14.66 -22.45 1.62
C SER A 627 -14.58 -23.15 0.26
N THR A 628 -13.93 -24.31 0.20
CA THR A 628 -14.01 -25.22 -0.96
C THR A 628 -15.22 -26.13 -0.83
N HIS A 629 -16.01 -26.20 -1.90
CA HIS A 629 -17.22 -26.99 -2.05
C HIS A 629 -17.02 -28.09 -3.10
N ALA A 630 -17.91 -29.09 -3.09
CA ALA A 630 -18.08 -30.08 -4.14
C ALA A 630 -19.56 -30.24 -4.47
N TYR A 631 -19.90 -29.96 -5.72
CA TYR A 631 -21.23 -30.18 -6.28
C TYR A 631 -21.26 -31.50 -7.06
N ASP A 632 -22.08 -32.44 -6.62
CA ASP A 632 -22.32 -33.72 -7.29
C ASP A 632 -23.33 -33.54 -8.43
N LEU A 633 -22.89 -33.74 -9.68
CA LEU A 633 -23.70 -33.52 -10.88
C LEU A 633 -24.82 -34.57 -11.04
N GLN A 634 -24.71 -35.75 -10.44
CA GLN A 634 -25.74 -36.78 -10.53
C GLN A 634 -26.73 -36.66 -9.37
N ALA A 635 -26.22 -36.49 -8.14
CA ALA A 635 -27.06 -36.39 -6.96
C ALA A 635 -27.68 -34.99 -6.76
N HIS A 636 -27.23 -33.99 -7.53
CA HIS A 636 -27.59 -32.58 -7.43
C HIS A 636 -27.39 -32.01 -6.02
N LYS A 637 -26.26 -32.35 -5.38
CA LYS A 637 -25.97 -32.00 -3.98
C LYS A 637 -24.67 -31.21 -3.87
N ASP A 638 -24.76 -30.02 -3.29
CA ASP A 638 -23.61 -29.22 -2.86
C ASP A 638 -23.19 -29.58 -1.43
N ARG A 639 -21.88 -29.61 -1.18
CA ARG A 639 -21.30 -29.87 0.14
C ARG A 639 -20.02 -29.09 0.33
N ILE A 640 -19.79 -28.58 1.54
CA ILE A 640 -18.48 -28.04 1.93
C ILE A 640 -17.51 -29.21 2.12
N VAL A 641 -16.40 -29.17 1.40
CA VAL A 641 -15.30 -30.15 1.50
C VAL A 641 -14.18 -29.62 2.38
N ALA A 642 -13.85 -28.32 2.30
CA ALA A 642 -12.76 -27.74 3.08
C ALA A 642 -13.13 -26.32 3.57
N GLN A 643 -13.48 -26.23 4.86
CA GLN A 643 -13.88 -24.97 5.49
C GLN A 643 -12.69 -24.00 5.61
N GLY A 644 -12.82 -22.80 5.03
CA GLY A 644 -11.79 -21.77 5.12
C GLY A 644 -10.54 -22.02 4.26
N ALA A 645 -10.57 -23.02 3.36
CA ALA A 645 -9.41 -23.42 2.58
C ALA A 645 -9.70 -23.42 1.07
N MET A 646 -8.74 -22.98 0.27
CA MET A 646 -8.72 -23.16 -1.20
C MET A 646 -8.02 -24.48 -1.56
N MET A 647 -8.16 -24.94 -2.80
CA MET A 647 -7.51 -26.16 -3.29
C MET A 647 -6.54 -25.89 -4.46
N ALA A 648 -5.50 -26.70 -4.56
CA ALA A 648 -4.67 -26.85 -5.75
C ALA A 648 -4.63 -28.33 -6.13
N THR A 649 -5.02 -28.64 -7.36
CA THR A 649 -5.16 -30.01 -7.88
C THR A 649 -3.98 -30.38 -8.74
N VAL A 650 -3.66 -31.68 -8.80
CA VAL A 650 -2.56 -32.18 -9.63
C VAL A 650 -3.13 -32.89 -10.87
N PRO A 651 -2.72 -32.51 -12.10
CA PRO A 651 -3.21 -33.16 -13.32
C PRO A 651 -3.02 -34.68 -13.28
N GLY A 652 -4.06 -35.43 -13.65
CA GLY A 652 -4.03 -36.90 -13.70
C GLY A 652 -4.01 -37.61 -12.34
N SER A 653 -4.17 -36.89 -11.22
CA SER A 653 -4.11 -37.43 -9.86
C SER A 653 -5.36 -37.08 -9.05
N ASP A 654 -5.71 -37.93 -8.08
CA ASP A 654 -6.72 -37.64 -7.06
C ASP A 654 -6.10 -36.98 -5.80
N ASN A 655 -4.81 -36.67 -5.82
CA ASN A 655 -4.15 -35.92 -4.76
C ASN A 655 -4.48 -34.42 -4.85
N VAL A 656 -4.66 -33.78 -3.69
CA VAL A 656 -5.00 -32.36 -3.59
C VAL A 656 -4.23 -31.68 -2.45
N LEU A 657 -3.84 -30.43 -2.69
CA LEU A 657 -3.29 -29.51 -1.69
C LEU A 657 -4.38 -28.54 -1.27
N TYR A 658 -4.67 -28.44 0.03
CA TYR A 658 -5.52 -27.41 0.61
C TYR A 658 -4.68 -26.33 1.29
N MET A 659 -5.05 -25.07 1.06
CA MET A 659 -4.39 -23.89 1.61
C MET A 659 -5.35 -23.14 2.53
N LYS A 660 -5.04 -23.07 3.83
CA LYS A 660 -5.85 -22.38 4.85
C LYS A 660 -4.98 -21.37 5.59
N GLY A 661 -5.20 -20.08 5.33
CA GLY A 661 -4.27 -19.06 5.79
C GLY A 661 -2.88 -19.33 5.21
N ARG A 662 -1.88 -19.47 6.09
CA ARG A 662 -0.49 -19.82 5.69
C ARG A 662 -0.17 -21.31 5.82
N SER A 663 -1.13 -22.13 6.22
CA SER A 663 -0.91 -23.56 6.45
C SER A 663 -1.29 -24.38 5.21
N LEU A 664 -0.47 -25.38 4.92
CA LEU A 664 -0.62 -26.30 3.80
C LEU A 664 -1.10 -27.66 4.31
N TYR A 665 -2.04 -28.30 3.62
CA TYR A 665 -2.56 -29.62 3.97
C TYR A 665 -2.67 -30.49 2.72
N THR A 666 -2.34 -31.76 2.81
CA THR A 666 -2.49 -32.69 1.69
C THR A 666 -3.60 -33.69 1.95
N GLY A 667 -4.22 -34.19 0.88
CA GLY A 667 -5.26 -35.18 0.99
C GLY A 667 -5.66 -35.78 -0.36
N LYS A 668 -6.78 -36.49 -0.34
CA LYS A 668 -7.45 -36.99 -1.55
C LYS A 668 -8.64 -36.10 -1.88
N LEU A 669 -8.81 -35.83 -3.16
CA LEU A 669 -9.96 -35.13 -3.69
C LEU A 669 -11.19 -36.03 -3.55
N GLY A 670 -12.28 -35.46 -3.03
CA GLY A 670 -13.53 -36.18 -2.81
C GLY A 670 -14.65 -35.22 -2.43
N SER A 671 -15.86 -35.76 -2.27
CA SER A 671 -17.07 -35.00 -1.91
C SER A 671 -17.39 -35.02 -0.41
N SER A 672 -16.58 -35.71 0.39
CA SER A 672 -16.64 -35.72 1.85
C SER A 672 -15.72 -34.65 2.45
N PRO A 673 -16.02 -34.11 3.65
CA PRO A 673 -15.14 -33.15 4.31
C PRO A 673 -13.70 -33.67 4.47
N ALA A 674 -12.74 -32.86 4.03
CA ALA A 674 -11.32 -33.11 4.18
C ALA A 674 -10.86 -32.90 5.64
N SER A 675 -9.93 -33.72 6.12
CA SER A 675 -9.29 -33.51 7.42
C SER A 675 -8.21 -32.44 7.29
N LEU A 676 -8.42 -31.29 7.94
CA LEU A 676 -7.45 -30.18 8.01
C LEU A 676 -6.87 -30.04 9.43
N GLU A 677 -6.58 -31.16 10.08
CA GLU A 677 -6.09 -31.19 11.46
C GLU A 677 -4.57 -31.13 11.56
N LYS A 678 -3.87 -31.74 10.59
CA LYS A 678 -2.41 -31.84 10.57
C LYS A 678 -1.84 -31.13 9.35
N PRO A 679 -1.31 -29.91 9.49
CA PRO A 679 -0.64 -29.24 8.39
C PRO A 679 0.66 -29.97 8.03
N VAL A 680 1.12 -29.77 6.79
CA VAL A 680 2.48 -30.14 6.36
C VAL A 680 3.49 -29.43 7.26
N ASP A 681 4.51 -30.16 7.70
CA ASP A 681 5.56 -29.60 8.53
C ASP A 681 6.53 -28.75 7.69
N LEU A 682 6.57 -27.46 7.97
CA LEU A 682 7.43 -26.49 7.30
C LEU A 682 8.57 -25.99 8.20
N SER A 683 8.75 -26.56 9.40
CA SER A 683 9.76 -26.08 10.36
C SER A 683 11.18 -26.14 9.80
N ASP A 684 11.45 -27.12 8.94
CA ASP A 684 12.78 -27.36 8.37
C ASP A 684 13.07 -26.54 7.09
N MET A 685 12.16 -25.63 6.71
CA MET A 685 12.39 -24.67 5.63
C MET A 685 13.35 -23.57 6.09
N VAL A 686 14.65 -23.85 5.98
CA VAL A 686 15.73 -22.92 6.31
C VAL A 686 16.48 -22.53 5.03
N ALA A 687 16.60 -21.22 4.77
CA ALA A 687 17.39 -20.67 3.66
C ALA A 687 18.59 -19.87 4.17
N PRO A 688 19.72 -19.87 3.44
CA PRO A 688 20.76 -18.87 3.65
C PRO A 688 20.28 -17.52 3.09
N ILE A 689 20.32 -16.50 3.93
CA ILE A 689 20.08 -15.12 3.53
C ILE A 689 21.43 -14.45 3.36
N ASP A 690 21.74 -13.99 2.15
CA ASP A 690 22.89 -13.12 1.87
C ASP A 690 22.35 -11.75 1.49
N TYR A 691 22.28 -10.85 2.46
CA TYR A 691 21.67 -9.54 2.28
C TYR A 691 22.32 -8.70 1.18
N ALA A 692 23.63 -8.84 0.93
CA ALA A 692 24.30 -8.09 -0.13
C ALA A 692 23.83 -8.55 -1.52
N LEU A 693 23.64 -9.86 -1.71
CA LEU A 693 23.09 -10.41 -2.95
C LEU A 693 21.59 -10.16 -3.07
N GLU A 694 20.85 -10.35 -1.97
CA GLU A 694 19.40 -10.15 -1.89
C GLU A 694 19.02 -8.71 -2.25
N TRP A 695 19.68 -7.72 -1.63
CA TRP A 695 19.40 -6.31 -1.86
C TRP A 695 19.79 -5.83 -3.25
N ALA A 696 20.86 -6.39 -3.82
CA ALA A 696 21.22 -6.12 -5.21
C ALA A 696 20.17 -6.66 -6.18
N GLN A 697 19.63 -7.87 -5.92
CA GLN A 697 18.54 -8.45 -6.70
C GLN A 697 17.27 -7.59 -6.59
N ILE A 698 16.88 -7.18 -5.39
CA ILE A 698 15.66 -6.36 -5.18
C ILE A 698 15.78 -5.01 -5.89
N PHE A 699 16.95 -4.37 -5.86
CA PHE A 699 17.21 -3.14 -6.61
C PHE A 699 17.05 -3.36 -8.13
N ASP A 700 17.59 -4.46 -8.65
CA ASP A 700 17.50 -4.82 -10.06
C ASP A 700 16.06 -5.14 -10.50
N GLU A 701 15.30 -5.85 -9.67
CA GLU A 701 13.89 -6.14 -9.93
C GLU A 701 13.03 -4.87 -9.85
N ALA A 702 13.32 -3.96 -8.91
CA ALA A 702 12.70 -2.64 -8.85
C ALA A 702 12.92 -1.84 -10.13
N TRP A 703 14.15 -1.85 -10.66
CA TRP A 703 14.48 -1.20 -11.91
C TRP A 703 13.70 -1.79 -13.10
N ARG A 704 13.62 -3.13 -13.20
CA ARG A 704 12.85 -3.82 -14.26
C ARG A 704 11.35 -3.57 -14.13
N ALA A 705 10.81 -3.54 -12.91
CA ALA A 705 9.39 -3.30 -12.67
C ALA A 705 8.92 -1.95 -13.27
N TYR A 706 9.75 -0.91 -13.15
CA TYR A 706 9.48 0.38 -13.79
C TYR A 706 9.70 0.35 -15.30
N ARG A 707 10.77 -0.29 -15.78
CA ARG A 707 11.01 -0.45 -17.23
C ARG A 707 9.81 -1.09 -17.93
N ASP A 708 9.24 -2.13 -17.33
CA ASP A 708 8.20 -2.97 -17.92
C ASP A 708 6.77 -2.51 -17.57
N GLY A 709 6.62 -1.48 -16.73
CA GLY A 709 5.32 -1.10 -16.19
C GLY A 709 5.07 0.41 -16.08
N PHE A 710 6.03 1.27 -16.40
CA PHE A 710 5.77 2.70 -16.39
C PHE A 710 4.76 3.08 -17.49
N TYR A 711 3.84 3.98 -17.17
CA TYR A 711 2.68 4.30 -18.01
C TYR A 711 3.02 4.78 -19.44
N VAL A 712 4.24 5.28 -19.66
CA VAL A 712 4.78 5.62 -20.99
C VAL A 712 6.14 4.96 -21.21
N GLU A 713 6.29 4.22 -22.31
CA GLU A 713 7.55 3.50 -22.63
C GLU A 713 8.77 4.43 -22.75
N THR A 714 8.56 5.71 -23.08
CA THR A 714 9.64 6.70 -23.18
C THR A 714 10.22 7.11 -21.83
N MET A 715 9.55 6.78 -20.72
CA MET A 715 9.99 7.12 -19.35
C MET A 715 10.31 8.61 -19.18
N HIS A 716 9.49 9.48 -19.76
CA HIS A 716 9.70 10.94 -19.84
C HIS A 716 11.04 11.37 -20.51
N GLY A 717 11.65 10.49 -21.30
CA GLY A 717 12.94 10.73 -21.95
C GLY A 717 14.15 10.46 -21.05
N VAL A 718 13.96 9.82 -19.89
CA VAL A 718 15.05 9.42 -19.00
C VAL A 718 15.79 8.21 -19.56
N ASP A 719 17.13 8.26 -19.63
CA ASP A 719 17.94 7.07 -19.89
C ASP A 719 17.93 6.16 -18.66
N TRP A 720 16.95 5.25 -18.64
CA TRP A 720 16.70 4.40 -17.49
C TRP A 720 17.87 3.48 -17.16
N LYS A 721 18.65 3.06 -18.16
CA LYS A 721 19.85 2.24 -17.94
C LYS A 721 20.94 3.06 -17.24
N ALA A 722 21.19 4.29 -17.69
CA ALA A 722 22.14 5.19 -17.04
C ALA A 722 21.73 5.50 -15.59
N ILE A 723 20.42 5.61 -15.31
CA ILE A 723 19.92 5.78 -13.93
C ILE A 723 20.21 4.55 -13.05
N LYS A 724 20.06 3.33 -13.57
CA LYS A 724 20.49 2.11 -12.85
C LYS A 724 21.96 2.20 -12.47
N GLU A 725 22.81 2.49 -13.45
CA GLU A 725 24.28 2.55 -13.28
C GLU A 725 24.66 3.60 -12.23
N LYS A 726 24.05 4.79 -12.31
CA LYS A 726 24.20 5.87 -11.32
C LYS A 726 23.96 5.38 -9.89
N TYR A 727 22.81 4.78 -9.58
CA TYR A 727 22.48 4.44 -8.18
C TYR A 727 23.08 3.11 -7.71
N SER A 728 23.39 2.19 -8.62
CA SER A 728 23.98 0.88 -8.28
C SER A 728 25.32 0.97 -7.52
N VAL A 729 26.08 2.06 -7.70
CA VAL A 729 27.35 2.31 -6.99
C VAL A 729 27.20 2.43 -5.47
N LEU A 730 25.97 2.62 -4.97
CA LEU A 730 25.67 2.71 -3.54
C LEU A 730 25.38 1.35 -2.91
N LEU A 731 25.06 0.31 -3.69
CA LEU A 731 24.69 -1.02 -3.19
C LEU A 731 25.75 -1.65 -2.27
N PRO A 732 27.07 -1.56 -2.53
CA PRO A 732 28.09 -2.09 -1.62
C PRO A 732 28.08 -1.47 -0.22
N TYR A 733 27.48 -0.28 -0.08
CA TYR A 733 27.43 0.49 1.15
C TYR A 733 26.10 0.36 1.90
N VAL A 734 25.10 -0.30 1.31
CA VAL A 734 23.84 -0.63 1.99
C VAL A 734 24.14 -1.59 3.14
N LYS A 735 23.79 -1.21 4.37
CA LYS A 735 23.99 -2.02 5.58
C LYS A 735 22.70 -2.34 6.34
N THR A 736 21.59 -1.76 5.90
CA THR A 736 20.24 -2.09 6.38
C THR A 736 19.25 -2.10 5.23
N ARG A 737 18.11 -2.77 5.43
CA ARG A 737 17.02 -2.76 4.44
C ARG A 737 16.50 -1.34 4.16
N LEU A 738 16.50 -0.45 5.14
CA LEU A 738 16.07 0.95 4.96
C LEU A 738 17.06 1.77 4.12
N ASP A 739 18.35 1.42 4.11
CA ASP A 739 19.31 2.02 3.18
C ASP A 739 18.97 1.63 1.73
N LEU A 740 18.56 0.38 1.49
CA LEU A 740 18.10 -0.05 0.17
C LEU A 740 16.82 0.68 -0.24
N ASN A 741 15.87 0.89 0.69
CA ASN A 741 14.68 1.70 0.41
C ASN A 741 15.04 3.10 -0.07
N TYR A 742 16.02 3.73 0.58
CA TYR A 742 16.50 5.04 0.18
C TYR A 742 17.10 5.02 -1.23
N VAL A 743 17.97 4.06 -1.53
CA VAL A 743 18.61 3.93 -2.86
C VAL A 743 17.58 3.68 -3.97
N ILE A 744 16.62 2.77 -3.76
CA ILE A 744 15.51 2.53 -4.70
C ILE A 744 14.67 3.82 -4.85
N GLY A 745 14.38 4.50 -3.75
CA GLY A 745 13.59 5.72 -3.73
C GLY A 745 14.23 6.86 -4.54
N GLU A 746 15.54 7.05 -4.43
CA GLU A 746 16.29 8.02 -5.22
C GLU A 746 16.28 7.65 -6.72
N MET A 747 16.39 6.36 -7.05
CA MET A 747 16.36 5.86 -8.42
C MET A 747 15.00 6.12 -9.09
N ILE A 748 13.90 5.70 -8.46
CA ILE A 748 12.55 5.85 -9.03
C ILE A 748 12.10 7.32 -9.08
N GLY A 749 12.61 8.15 -8.16
CA GLY A 749 12.30 9.58 -8.12
C GLY A 749 12.78 10.36 -9.35
N GLU A 750 13.76 9.86 -10.11
CA GLU A 750 14.27 10.48 -11.34
C GLU A 750 13.23 10.56 -12.46
N LEU A 751 12.16 9.76 -12.38
CA LEU A 751 11.09 9.73 -13.38
C LEU A 751 10.12 10.92 -13.28
N ALA A 752 10.31 11.82 -12.31
CA ALA A 752 9.51 13.04 -12.17
C ALA A 752 8.00 12.79 -12.07
N CYS A 753 7.58 11.64 -11.51
CA CYS A 753 6.20 11.18 -11.52
C CYS A 753 5.68 10.96 -10.09
N GLY A 754 4.43 11.34 -9.87
CA GLY A 754 3.67 10.98 -8.69
C GLY A 754 3.51 9.47 -8.59
N HIS A 755 3.10 9.01 -7.43
CA HIS A 755 2.79 7.60 -7.19
C HIS A 755 3.91 6.57 -7.36
N ALA A 756 5.13 7.00 -7.67
CA ALA A 756 6.30 6.15 -7.62
C ALA A 756 6.64 5.88 -6.15
N TYR A 757 6.31 4.70 -5.61
CA TYR A 757 6.49 4.40 -4.18
C TYR A 757 7.33 3.16 -3.94
N VAL A 758 8.07 3.18 -2.83
CA VAL A 758 8.77 2.03 -2.27
C VAL A 758 8.51 1.95 -0.78
N ASN A 759 7.87 0.88 -0.32
CA ASN A 759 7.75 0.54 1.09
C ASN A 759 8.71 -0.61 1.40
N PRO A 760 9.35 -0.62 2.58
CA PRO A 760 10.28 -1.68 2.95
C PRO A 760 9.58 -3.03 2.99
N GLY A 761 10.29 -4.09 2.60
CA GLY A 761 9.93 -5.44 2.97
C GLY A 761 10.24 -5.69 4.44
N GLU A 762 10.62 -6.91 4.79
CA GLU A 762 10.95 -7.24 6.17
C GLU A 762 12.28 -6.61 6.65
N TYR A 763 12.28 -6.09 7.87
CA TYR A 763 13.48 -5.63 8.58
C TYR A 763 13.30 -5.66 10.10
N PRO A 764 14.40 -5.72 10.89
CA PRO A 764 14.34 -5.64 12.35
C PRO A 764 13.75 -4.32 12.83
N LYS A 765 12.77 -4.38 13.73
CA LYS A 765 12.15 -3.20 14.35
C LYS A 765 11.78 -3.48 15.81
N PRO A 766 11.83 -2.48 16.70
CA PRO A 766 11.37 -2.65 18.07
C PRO A 766 9.85 -2.87 18.11
N GLU A 767 9.37 -3.54 19.15
CA GLU A 767 7.94 -3.71 19.39
C GLU A 767 7.32 -2.38 19.83
N ARG A 768 6.27 -1.91 19.14
CA ARG A 768 5.59 -0.66 19.49
C ARG A 768 4.81 -0.81 20.80
N VAL A 769 4.81 0.25 21.62
CA VAL A 769 4.07 0.30 22.89
C VAL A 769 2.85 1.19 22.72
N THR A 770 1.64 0.66 22.94
CA THR A 770 0.42 1.43 22.76
C THR A 770 0.24 2.48 23.87
N MET A 771 0.15 3.75 23.49
CA MET A 771 0.00 4.86 24.44
C MET A 771 -1.45 5.08 24.84
N GLY A 772 -1.75 5.20 26.14
CA GLY A 772 -3.08 5.58 26.61
C GLY A 772 -3.29 7.09 26.54
N LEU A 773 -4.33 7.52 25.83
CA LEU A 773 -4.75 8.92 25.68
C LEU A 773 -6.15 9.11 26.25
N LEU A 774 -6.42 10.29 26.82
CA LEU A 774 -7.63 10.54 27.62
C LEU A 774 -8.76 11.23 26.84
N GLY A 775 -8.57 11.51 25.55
CA GLY A 775 -9.46 12.35 24.75
C GLY A 775 -9.45 13.80 25.24
N ALA A 776 -8.28 14.32 25.62
CA ALA A 776 -8.19 15.66 26.21
C ALA A 776 -6.83 16.34 26.01
N GLY A 777 -6.88 17.67 25.87
CA GLY A 777 -5.70 18.54 25.99
C GLY A 777 -5.36 18.77 27.46
N LEU A 778 -4.07 18.59 27.83
CA LEU A 778 -3.59 18.67 29.20
C LEU A 778 -2.40 19.63 29.31
N SER A 779 -2.30 20.36 30.41
CA SER A 779 -1.13 21.19 30.76
C SER A 779 -0.70 20.96 32.20
N ARG A 780 0.59 21.22 32.47
CA ARG A 780 1.13 21.15 33.83
C ARG A 780 0.94 22.49 34.54
N ASP A 781 0.20 22.48 35.64
CA ASP A 781 -0.05 23.66 36.47
C ASP A 781 1.14 23.97 37.38
N LYS A 782 1.21 25.20 37.88
CA LYS A 782 2.25 25.65 38.82
C LYS A 782 2.28 24.86 40.13
N SER A 783 1.17 24.25 40.52
CA SER A 783 1.09 23.32 41.66
C SER A 783 1.84 22.00 41.43
N GLY A 784 2.14 21.66 40.18
CA GLY A 784 2.71 20.38 39.76
C GLY A 784 1.67 19.37 39.28
N PHE A 785 0.37 19.58 39.57
CA PHE A 785 -0.73 18.77 39.04
C PHE A 785 -0.98 19.08 37.55
N PHE A 786 -1.72 18.21 36.86
CA PHE A 786 -2.08 18.40 35.45
C PHE A 786 -3.52 18.88 35.33
N ARG A 787 -3.75 19.99 34.63
CA ARG A 787 -5.06 20.55 34.36
C ARG A 787 -5.60 20.02 33.03
N ILE A 788 -6.89 19.72 32.99
CA ILE A 788 -7.62 19.39 31.78
C ILE A 788 -7.99 20.71 31.09
N ASP A 789 -7.32 21.04 29.99
CA ASP A 789 -7.55 22.29 29.27
C ASP A 789 -8.72 22.19 28.29
N ARG A 790 -8.90 21.01 27.67
CA ARG A 790 -9.98 20.75 26.73
C ARG A 790 -10.36 19.29 26.75
N ILE A 791 -11.65 18.98 26.76
CA ILE A 791 -12.14 17.62 26.51
C ILE A 791 -12.56 17.54 25.05
N LEU A 792 -12.00 16.58 24.31
CA LEU A 792 -12.29 16.42 22.90
C LEU A 792 -13.71 15.87 22.72
N PRO A 793 -14.56 16.53 21.91
CA PRO A 793 -15.88 16.00 21.65
C PRO A 793 -15.80 14.76 20.76
N GLY A 794 -16.76 13.87 20.94
CA GLY A 794 -16.87 12.63 20.20
C GLY A 794 -18.32 12.28 19.89
N ALA A 795 -18.54 11.10 19.30
CA ALA A 795 -19.86 10.57 19.04
C ALA A 795 -20.11 9.35 19.95
N PRO A 796 -20.99 9.44 20.96
CA PRO A 796 -21.14 8.40 21.99
C PRO A 796 -21.66 7.05 21.46
N TYR A 797 -22.28 7.05 20.27
CA TYR A 797 -22.75 5.84 19.58
C TYR A 797 -21.66 5.15 18.75
N SER A 798 -20.46 5.74 18.63
CA SER A 798 -19.34 5.21 17.86
C SER A 798 -18.20 4.83 18.80
N GLU A 799 -17.76 3.57 18.75
CA GLU A 799 -16.61 3.11 19.54
C GLU A 799 -15.32 3.88 19.19
N LYS A 800 -15.10 4.14 17.89
CA LYS A 800 -13.93 4.88 17.38
C LYS A 800 -13.93 6.36 17.77
N LEU A 801 -15.11 6.98 17.91
CA LEU A 801 -15.25 8.40 18.26
C LEU A 801 -15.65 8.58 19.73
N ARG A 802 -15.37 7.59 20.58
CA ARG A 802 -15.69 7.65 22.01
C ARG A 802 -14.57 8.36 22.75
N SER A 803 -14.81 9.58 23.21
CA SER A 803 -13.85 10.35 23.99
C SER A 803 -13.85 9.89 25.46
N PRO A 804 -12.73 9.39 26.01
CA PRO A 804 -12.70 8.75 27.33
C PRO A 804 -13.23 9.62 28.48
N LEU A 805 -12.90 10.92 28.51
CA LEU A 805 -13.34 11.82 29.56
C LEU A 805 -14.73 12.44 29.33
N ALA A 806 -15.29 12.30 28.13
CA ALA A 806 -16.64 12.79 27.81
C ALA A 806 -17.75 11.75 28.09
N GLU A 807 -17.38 10.59 28.63
CA GLU A 807 -18.32 9.49 28.88
C GLU A 807 -19.43 9.93 29.87
N PRO A 808 -20.73 9.63 29.59
CA PRO A 808 -21.82 10.00 30.47
C PRO A 808 -21.62 9.47 31.89
N GLY A 809 -21.74 10.35 32.88
CA GLY A 809 -21.56 10.02 34.30
C GLY A 809 -20.12 10.11 34.82
N MET A 810 -19.14 10.54 34.00
CA MET A 810 -17.78 10.80 34.48
C MET A 810 -17.68 12.00 35.42
N GLU A 811 -18.56 12.99 35.27
CA GLU A 811 -18.57 14.25 36.02
C GLU A 811 -17.23 15.02 35.96
N VAL A 812 -16.41 14.78 34.93
CA VAL A 812 -15.13 15.47 34.69
C VAL A 812 -15.40 16.67 33.79
N SER A 813 -14.84 17.83 34.13
CA SER A 813 -15.00 19.07 33.36
C SER A 813 -13.66 19.66 32.95
N GLU A 814 -13.67 20.47 31.89
CA GLU A 814 -12.54 21.35 31.58
C GLU A 814 -12.25 22.26 32.77
N GLY A 815 -10.96 22.43 33.10
CA GLY A 815 -10.49 23.13 34.29
C GLY A 815 -10.23 22.22 35.50
N ASP A 816 -10.74 20.99 35.52
CA ASP A 816 -10.40 20.02 36.57
C ASP A 816 -8.92 19.60 36.50
N TYR A 817 -8.42 19.08 37.61
CA TYR A 817 -7.05 18.63 37.81
C TYR A 817 -7.00 17.11 37.97
N ILE A 818 -6.06 16.48 37.28
CA ILE A 818 -5.69 15.09 37.52
C ILE A 818 -4.64 15.08 38.64
N ILE A 819 -4.94 14.35 39.70
CA ILE A 819 -4.16 14.23 40.94
C ILE A 819 -3.33 12.94 40.95
N ALA A 820 -3.89 11.84 40.44
CA ALA A 820 -3.21 10.55 40.36
C ALA A 820 -3.74 9.69 39.20
N VAL A 821 -2.89 8.80 38.70
CA VAL A 821 -3.22 7.75 37.72
C VAL A 821 -2.89 6.41 38.37
N ASP A 822 -3.85 5.50 38.47
CA ASP A 822 -3.74 4.21 39.16
C ASP A 822 -3.15 4.33 40.59
N GLY A 823 -3.57 5.37 41.31
CA GLY A 823 -3.09 5.67 42.67
C GLY A 823 -1.68 6.26 42.74
N VAL A 824 -0.96 6.37 41.63
CA VAL A 824 0.34 7.06 41.56
C VAL A 824 0.10 8.55 41.39
N SER A 825 0.53 9.35 42.38
CA SER A 825 0.43 10.81 42.32
C SER A 825 1.16 11.34 41.09
N VAL A 826 0.52 12.23 40.33
CA VAL A 826 1.13 12.84 39.14
C VAL A 826 2.29 13.79 39.49
N LEU A 827 2.45 14.17 40.76
CA LEU A 827 3.57 14.98 41.23
C LEU A 827 4.92 14.26 41.12
N THR A 828 4.92 12.92 40.96
CA THR A 828 6.13 12.12 40.77
C THR A 828 6.68 12.20 39.35
N VAL A 829 5.89 12.76 38.41
CA VAL A 829 6.26 12.88 37.01
C VAL A 829 6.21 14.34 36.55
N ASP A 830 7.03 14.65 35.57
CA ASP A 830 7.07 15.91 34.84
C ASP A 830 6.15 15.92 33.61
N ASN A 831 5.78 14.73 33.13
CA ASN A 831 4.88 14.49 32.01
C ASN A 831 3.92 13.35 32.37
N ILE A 832 2.61 13.63 32.36
CA ILE A 832 1.57 12.67 32.77
C ILE A 832 1.52 11.42 31.89
N TYR A 833 1.88 11.53 30.61
CA TYR A 833 1.84 10.41 29.67
C TYR A 833 2.81 9.28 30.05
N LYS A 834 3.82 9.55 30.89
CA LYS A 834 4.66 8.51 31.50
C LYS A 834 3.85 7.47 32.29
N LEU A 835 2.75 7.89 32.92
CA LEU A 835 1.85 7.02 33.68
C LEU A 835 0.80 6.33 32.79
N LEU A 836 0.72 6.70 31.52
CA LEU A 836 -0.27 6.19 30.55
C LEU A 836 0.34 5.28 29.48
N VAL A 837 1.65 5.00 29.55
CA VAL A 837 2.32 4.02 28.68
C VAL A 837 1.66 2.65 28.86
N GLY A 838 1.25 2.01 27.76
CA GLY A 838 0.60 0.69 27.79
C GLY A 838 -0.85 0.69 28.30
N LYS A 839 -1.49 1.86 28.45
CA LYS A 839 -2.85 1.98 28.99
C LYS A 839 -3.96 2.05 27.93
N ALA A 840 -3.62 2.03 26.64
CA ALA A 840 -4.62 2.01 25.58
C ALA A 840 -5.54 0.78 25.72
N GLY A 841 -6.86 1.01 25.75
CA GLY A 841 -7.86 -0.03 25.90
C GLY A 841 -7.95 -0.65 27.30
N VAL A 842 -7.10 -0.25 28.25
CA VAL A 842 -7.02 -0.80 29.61
C VAL A 842 -7.77 0.13 30.57
N LEU A 843 -8.66 -0.41 31.39
CA LEU A 843 -9.34 0.37 32.43
C LEU A 843 -8.31 0.98 33.39
N THR A 844 -8.37 2.30 33.55
CA THR A 844 -7.39 3.09 34.29
C THR A 844 -8.13 3.98 35.30
N GLU A 845 -7.70 3.97 36.56
CA GLU A 845 -8.29 4.82 37.60
C GLU A 845 -7.62 6.21 37.57
N LEU A 846 -8.41 7.28 37.45
CA LEU A 846 -7.95 8.65 37.64
C LEU A 846 -8.50 9.18 38.96
N THR A 847 -7.64 9.85 39.74
CA THR A 847 -8.09 10.71 40.84
C THR A 847 -8.15 12.14 40.32
N VAL A 848 -9.34 12.76 40.32
CA VAL A 848 -9.61 14.08 39.74
C VAL A 848 -10.19 15.04 40.78
N ASN A 849 -9.94 16.34 40.62
CA ASN A 849 -10.48 17.37 41.51
C ASN A 849 -10.66 18.71 40.79
N SER A 850 -11.65 19.50 41.18
CA SER A 850 -11.86 20.88 40.70
C SER A 850 -10.81 21.88 41.18
N ARG A 851 -9.89 21.45 42.05
CA ARG A 851 -8.80 22.25 42.63
C ARG A 851 -7.48 21.49 42.53
N PRO A 852 -6.33 22.17 42.49
CA PRO A 852 -5.02 21.53 42.47
C PRO A 852 -4.63 20.99 43.87
N SER A 853 -5.42 20.05 44.39
CA SER A 853 -5.23 19.44 45.71
C SER A 853 -5.76 18.01 45.73
N ALA A 854 -5.16 17.15 46.58
CA ALA A 854 -5.70 15.83 46.86
C ALA A 854 -6.94 15.87 47.78
N GLU A 855 -7.12 16.95 48.54
CA GLU A 855 -8.26 17.10 49.45
C GLU A 855 -9.56 17.29 48.66
N GLY A 856 -10.54 16.42 48.91
CA GLY A 856 -11.83 16.42 48.19
C GLY A 856 -11.76 15.83 46.78
N ALA A 857 -10.62 15.24 46.39
CA ALA A 857 -10.51 14.57 45.09
C ALA A 857 -11.37 13.30 45.06
N ARG A 858 -11.87 12.96 43.86
CA ARG A 858 -12.70 11.78 43.62
C ARG A 858 -12.05 10.87 42.59
N LYS A 859 -12.43 9.59 42.62
CA LYS A 859 -11.92 8.58 41.68
C LYS A 859 -12.91 8.34 40.55
N VAL A 860 -12.40 8.23 39.34
CA VAL A 860 -13.14 7.81 38.14
C VAL A 860 -12.35 6.73 37.42
N VAL A 861 -13.04 5.87 36.67
CA VAL A 861 -12.40 4.83 35.84
C VAL A 861 -12.67 5.16 34.39
N VAL A 862 -11.59 5.27 33.62
CA VAL A 862 -11.63 5.60 32.19
C VAL A 862 -11.06 4.44 31.38
N LYS A 863 -11.41 4.36 30.09
CA LYS A 863 -10.76 3.48 29.12
C LYS A 863 -10.00 4.36 28.12
N PRO A 864 -8.69 4.57 28.29
CA PRO A 864 -7.90 5.38 27.37
C PRO A 864 -7.91 4.80 25.95
N VAL A 865 -7.76 5.67 24.95
CA VAL A 865 -7.63 5.30 23.52
C VAL A 865 -6.16 5.36 23.09
N ASP A 866 -5.79 4.67 22.01
CA ASP A 866 -4.44 4.70 21.44
C ASP A 866 -4.18 5.89 20.51
N ASN A 867 -5.25 6.46 19.95
CA ASN A 867 -5.21 7.54 18.98
C ASN A 867 -6.39 8.53 19.17
N GLU A 868 -6.08 9.81 19.34
CA GLU A 868 -7.07 10.89 19.48
C GLU A 868 -7.42 11.60 18.16
N TYR A 869 -6.69 11.37 17.06
CA TYR A 869 -6.92 12.03 15.78
C TYR A 869 -8.38 11.95 15.30
N PRO A 870 -9.08 10.79 15.39
CA PRO A 870 -10.49 10.74 15.01
C PRO A 870 -11.39 11.72 15.77
N LEU A 871 -11.08 12.03 17.03
CA LEU A 871 -11.82 13.00 17.85
C LEU A 871 -11.54 14.43 17.41
N TYR A 872 -10.27 14.79 17.20
CA TYR A 872 -9.90 16.11 16.67
C TYR A 872 -10.53 16.36 15.29
N HIS A 873 -10.47 15.36 14.42
CA HIS A 873 -11.03 15.43 13.08
C HIS A 873 -12.55 15.57 13.11
N TYR A 874 -13.24 14.75 13.91
CA TYR A 874 -14.69 14.86 14.09
C TYR A 874 -15.09 16.23 14.63
N ALA A 875 -14.39 16.74 15.66
CA ALA A 875 -14.62 18.07 16.21
C ALA A 875 -14.51 19.15 15.12
N TRP A 876 -13.44 19.13 14.33
CA TRP A 876 -13.22 20.09 13.24
C TRP A 876 -14.34 20.08 12.21
N VAL A 877 -14.79 18.90 11.74
CA VAL A 877 -15.92 18.81 10.80
C VAL A 877 -17.21 19.37 11.40
N GLN A 878 -17.53 18.99 12.65
CA GLN A 878 -18.74 19.48 13.31
C GLN A 878 -18.69 20.99 13.58
N ASP A 879 -17.51 21.54 13.86
CA ASP A 879 -17.31 22.97 14.07
C ASP A 879 -17.55 23.74 12.77
N ASN A 880 -17.05 23.23 11.63
CA ASN A 880 -17.30 23.83 10.31
C ASN A 880 -18.78 23.78 9.90
N ILE A 881 -19.46 22.65 10.14
CA ILE A 881 -20.92 22.54 9.90
C ILE A 881 -21.66 23.61 10.69
N ARG A 882 -21.39 23.75 12.00
CA ARG A 882 -22.06 24.77 12.83
C ARG A 882 -21.74 26.18 12.36
N ARG A 883 -20.50 26.46 11.98
CA ARG A 883 -20.08 27.77 11.49
C ARG A 883 -20.82 28.17 10.22
N VAL A 884 -20.96 27.25 9.25
CA VAL A 884 -21.73 27.51 8.02
C VAL A 884 -23.22 27.66 8.32
N GLU A 885 -23.78 26.81 9.19
CA GLU A 885 -25.18 26.89 9.59
C GLU A 885 -25.49 28.26 10.24
N GLU A 886 -24.67 28.71 11.20
CA GLU A 886 -24.82 29.99 11.89
C GLU A 886 -24.63 31.19 10.93
N ALA A 887 -23.62 31.16 10.08
CA ALA A 887 -23.29 32.27 9.17
C ALA A 887 -24.30 32.43 8.02
N THR A 888 -25.12 31.41 7.75
CA THR A 888 -26.04 31.38 6.60
C THR A 888 -27.50 31.26 7.01
N ASP A 889 -27.81 31.42 8.31
CA ASP A 889 -29.14 31.21 8.89
C ASP A 889 -29.72 29.81 8.53
N GLY A 890 -28.85 28.80 8.48
CA GLY A 890 -29.18 27.41 8.16
C GLY A 890 -29.52 27.16 6.68
N ARG A 891 -29.29 28.12 5.78
CA ARG A 891 -29.66 28.01 4.35
C ARG A 891 -28.67 27.20 3.52
N VAL A 892 -27.41 27.12 3.94
CA VAL A 892 -26.33 26.46 3.21
C VAL A 892 -25.88 25.21 3.97
N GLY A 893 -25.69 24.12 3.26
CA GLY A 893 -25.08 22.91 3.81
C GLY A 893 -23.56 22.90 3.67
N TYR A 894 -22.87 22.12 4.51
CA TYR A 894 -21.45 21.85 4.45
C TYR A 894 -21.19 20.35 4.52
N ILE A 895 -20.39 19.82 3.60
CA ILE A 895 -19.90 18.42 3.67
C ILE A 895 -18.38 18.41 3.58
N TYR A 896 -17.76 17.43 4.24
CA TYR A 896 -16.33 17.17 4.13
C TYR A 896 -16.10 15.74 3.60
N ILE A 897 -15.15 15.59 2.69
CA ILE A 897 -14.81 14.31 2.05
C ILE A 897 -13.31 14.02 2.33
N PRO A 898 -12.98 13.10 3.25
CA PRO A 898 -11.60 12.87 3.71
C PRO A 898 -10.70 12.17 2.68
N ASP A 899 -11.28 11.35 1.81
CA ASP A 899 -10.59 10.59 0.78
C ASP A 899 -11.59 10.26 -0.35
N MET A 900 -11.12 9.60 -1.40
CA MET A 900 -11.96 9.07 -2.47
C MET A 900 -12.01 7.54 -2.43
N GLY A 901 -11.99 6.97 -1.23
CA GLY A 901 -12.17 5.54 -0.97
C GLY A 901 -13.52 5.22 -0.32
N PRO A 902 -13.65 4.03 0.27
CA PRO A 902 -14.87 3.63 0.99
C PRO A 902 -15.23 4.56 2.15
N GLU A 903 -14.25 5.13 2.86
CA GLU A 903 -14.54 6.05 3.97
C GLU A 903 -15.02 7.41 3.47
N GLY A 904 -14.44 7.93 2.38
CA GLY A 904 -14.94 9.10 1.66
C GLY A 904 -16.41 8.96 1.24
N LEU A 905 -16.79 7.78 0.72
CA LEU A 905 -18.20 7.48 0.43
C LEU A 905 -19.07 7.46 1.69
N ASN A 906 -18.57 6.93 2.80
CA ASN A 906 -19.29 6.93 4.08
C ASN A 906 -19.52 8.35 4.61
N GLU A 907 -18.51 9.22 4.60
CA GLU A 907 -18.64 10.62 5.04
C GLU A 907 -19.50 11.43 4.07
N PHE A 908 -19.33 11.24 2.75
CA PHE A 908 -20.22 11.84 1.76
C PHE A 908 -21.67 11.46 2.05
N ALA A 909 -21.98 10.17 2.22
CA ALA A 909 -23.33 9.73 2.55
C ALA A 909 -23.83 10.29 3.90
N ARG A 910 -22.95 10.33 4.91
CA ARG A 910 -23.29 10.81 6.25
C ARG A 910 -23.68 12.29 6.25
N TYR A 911 -23.02 13.13 5.46
CA TYR A 911 -23.26 14.58 5.49
C TYR A 911 -24.11 15.08 4.32
N PHE A 912 -24.07 14.45 3.14
CA PHE A 912 -24.81 14.91 1.96
C PHE A 912 -26.32 14.71 2.09
N TYR A 913 -26.78 13.48 2.36
CA TYR A 913 -28.22 13.16 2.35
C TYR A 913 -29.01 13.92 3.44
N PRO A 914 -28.50 14.13 4.66
CA PRO A 914 -29.20 14.95 5.66
C PRO A 914 -29.33 16.44 5.31
N GLN A 915 -28.59 16.93 4.31
CA GLN A 915 -28.51 18.35 3.96
C GLN A 915 -29.19 18.69 2.62
N LEU A 916 -30.01 17.77 2.09
CA LEU A 916 -30.73 17.96 0.84
C LEU A 916 -31.85 19.01 0.89
N ASP A 917 -32.24 19.44 2.08
CA ASP A 917 -33.18 20.53 2.31
C ASP A 917 -32.54 21.93 2.24
N LYS A 918 -31.19 22.00 2.24
CA LYS A 918 -30.43 23.25 2.13
C LYS A 918 -30.51 23.83 0.71
N GLU A 919 -30.48 25.16 0.62
CA GLU A 919 -30.59 25.89 -0.65
C GLU A 919 -29.32 25.85 -1.49
N ALA A 920 -28.15 25.66 -0.88
CA ALA A 920 -26.84 25.55 -1.51
C ALA A 920 -25.93 24.62 -0.70
N LEU A 921 -24.76 24.27 -1.25
CA LEU A 921 -23.82 23.33 -0.63
C LEU A 921 -22.37 23.83 -0.75
N ILE A 922 -21.64 23.84 0.37
CA ILE A 922 -20.18 23.91 0.40
C ILE A 922 -19.67 22.47 0.53
N ILE A 923 -18.74 22.11 -0.34
CA ILE A 923 -18.09 20.80 -0.38
C ILE A 923 -16.63 21.04 -0.05
N ASP A 924 -16.13 20.37 0.97
CA ASP A 924 -14.75 20.51 1.42
C ASP A 924 -13.94 19.25 1.08
N ASP A 925 -13.03 19.41 0.13
CA ASP A 925 -12.10 18.40 -0.39
C ASP A 925 -10.66 18.68 0.06
N ARG A 926 -10.46 19.64 0.99
CA ARG A 926 -9.15 19.95 1.54
C ARG A 926 -8.58 18.73 2.26
N ALA A 927 -7.30 18.44 2.02
CA ALA A 927 -6.64 17.26 2.58
C ALA A 927 -7.25 15.90 2.19
N ASN A 928 -8.01 15.84 1.09
CA ASN A 928 -8.52 14.58 0.54
C ASN A 928 -7.38 13.62 0.16
N GLY A 929 -7.38 12.41 0.73
CA GLY A 929 -6.33 11.41 0.54
C GLY A 929 -6.31 10.66 -0.81
N GLY A 930 -7.30 10.88 -1.68
CA GLY A 930 -7.44 10.20 -2.96
C GLY A 930 -8.08 8.82 -2.88
N GLY A 931 -8.09 8.10 -4.01
CA GLY A 931 -8.82 6.83 -4.16
C GLY A 931 -9.29 6.63 -5.60
N ASN A 932 -10.57 6.32 -5.80
CA ASN A 932 -11.14 6.07 -7.13
C ASN A 932 -12.67 6.29 -7.23
N VAL A 933 -13.31 6.88 -6.22
CA VAL A 933 -14.79 7.03 -6.17
C VAL A 933 -15.27 8.42 -6.59
N SER A 934 -14.39 9.35 -6.97
CA SER A 934 -14.78 10.69 -7.39
C SER A 934 -15.83 10.71 -8.53
N PRO A 935 -15.81 9.80 -9.53
CA PRO A 935 -16.85 9.78 -10.56
C PRO A 935 -18.24 9.48 -9.99
N MET A 936 -18.33 8.63 -8.97
CA MET A 936 -19.60 8.29 -8.31
C MET A 936 -20.19 9.51 -7.62
N ILE A 937 -19.35 10.32 -6.97
CA ILE A 937 -19.76 11.55 -6.28
C ILE A 937 -20.16 12.63 -7.30
N ILE A 938 -19.35 12.84 -8.34
CA ILE A 938 -19.63 13.80 -9.42
C ILE A 938 -20.99 13.50 -10.08
N GLU A 939 -21.31 12.23 -10.34
CA GLU A 939 -22.62 11.82 -10.89
C GLU A 939 -23.80 12.33 -10.02
N ARG A 940 -23.69 12.29 -8.68
CA ARG A 940 -24.73 12.79 -7.77
C ARG A 940 -24.80 14.30 -7.80
N LEU A 941 -23.67 14.99 -7.85
CA LEU A 941 -23.60 16.45 -7.89
C LEU A 941 -24.11 17.03 -9.21
N LEU A 942 -24.05 16.26 -10.31
CA LEU A 942 -24.56 16.64 -11.63
C LEU A 942 -26.09 16.51 -11.79
N ARG A 943 -26.79 15.88 -10.84
CA ARG A 943 -28.23 15.67 -10.95
C ARG A 943 -28.98 16.98 -11.08
N LYS A 944 -29.88 17.04 -12.06
CA LYS A 944 -30.81 18.16 -12.28
C LYS A 944 -32.25 17.65 -12.14
N PRO A 945 -33.08 18.26 -11.27
CA PRO A 945 -34.48 17.89 -11.18
C PRO A 945 -35.19 18.15 -12.52
N TYR A 946 -35.71 17.11 -13.15
CA TYR A 946 -36.52 17.22 -14.39
C TYR A 946 -38.01 16.92 -14.16
N ARG A 947 -38.35 16.35 -13.00
CA ARG A 947 -39.72 16.11 -12.56
C ARG A 947 -39.80 16.28 -11.04
N MET A 948 -40.97 16.67 -10.55
CA MET A 948 -41.26 16.77 -9.12
C MET A 948 -42.45 15.90 -8.72
N THR A 949 -42.50 15.48 -7.47
CA THR A 949 -43.58 14.67 -6.91
C THR A 949 -44.27 15.39 -5.74
N MET A 950 -45.56 15.10 -5.55
CA MET A 950 -46.35 15.56 -4.41
C MET A 950 -47.06 14.36 -3.78
N TYR A 951 -47.32 14.45 -2.48
CA TYR A 951 -48.15 13.48 -1.76
C TYR A 951 -49.41 14.18 -1.26
N ARG A 952 -50.55 13.49 -1.31
CA ARG A 952 -51.80 13.98 -0.72
C ARG A 952 -51.53 14.38 0.74
N THR A 953 -52.02 15.54 1.17
CA THR A 953 -51.84 16.10 2.53
C THR A 953 -50.41 16.40 2.97
N SER A 954 -49.40 16.36 2.08
CA SER A 954 -48.02 16.77 2.38
C SER A 954 -47.71 18.12 1.72
N SER A 955 -46.99 18.98 2.43
CA SER A 955 -46.34 20.17 1.85
C SER A 955 -44.97 19.87 1.24
N LYS A 956 -44.40 18.68 1.50
CA LYS A 956 -43.10 18.27 0.98
C LYS A 956 -43.23 17.82 -0.47
N THR A 957 -42.47 18.47 -1.36
CA THR A 957 -42.29 18.06 -2.75
C THR A 957 -41.02 17.23 -2.90
N GLY A 958 -41.06 16.14 -3.64
CA GLY A 958 -39.87 15.36 -4.00
C GLY A 958 -39.30 15.78 -5.35
N THR A 959 -38.01 15.55 -5.56
CA THR A 959 -37.31 15.72 -6.84
C THR A 959 -37.16 14.39 -7.56
N ILE A 960 -37.03 14.43 -8.89
CA ILE A 960 -36.65 13.29 -9.72
C ILE A 960 -35.51 13.76 -10.65
N PRO A 961 -34.31 13.15 -10.58
CA PRO A 961 -33.92 12.05 -9.66
C PRO A 961 -34.07 12.42 -8.18
N ASP A 962 -34.37 11.43 -7.33
CA ASP A 962 -34.45 11.64 -5.87
C ASP A 962 -33.07 12.03 -5.32
N ALA A 963 -33.04 12.52 -4.07
CA ALA A 963 -31.81 12.92 -3.39
C ALA A 963 -30.95 13.94 -4.17
N THR A 964 -31.60 14.88 -4.85
CA THR A 964 -30.93 15.91 -5.65
C THR A 964 -30.74 17.21 -4.86
N GLN A 965 -29.50 17.68 -4.71
CA GLN A 965 -29.19 19.01 -4.19
C GLN A 965 -29.37 20.07 -5.30
N TYR A 966 -30.37 20.93 -5.15
CA TYR A 966 -30.72 21.97 -6.12
C TYR A 966 -30.36 23.38 -5.63
N GLY A 967 -29.20 23.85 -6.10
CA GLY A 967 -28.72 25.21 -5.92
C GLY A 967 -27.22 25.33 -6.22
N PRO A 968 -26.65 26.51 -5.94
CA PRO A 968 -25.22 26.76 -6.06
C PRO A 968 -24.38 25.80 -5.22
N LYS A 969 -23.18 25.52 -5.71
CA LYS A 969 -22.19 24.66 -5.04
C LYS A 969 -20.84 25.36 -5.06
N VAL A 970 -20.12 25.29 -3.94
CA VAL A 970 -18.75 25.79 -3.83
C VAL A 970 -17.87 24.65 -3.33
N LEU A 971 -16.69 24.51 -3.94
CA LEU A 971 -15.72 23.48 -3.59
C LEU A 971 -14.49 24.12 -2.94
N LEU A 972 -14.08 23.61 -1.78
CA LEU A 972 -12.82 23.97 -1.11
C LEU A 972 -11.75 22.94 -1.43
N ILE A 973 -10.55 23.41 -1.80
CA ILE A 973 -9.37 22.58 -2.07
C ILE A 973 -8.11 23.14 -1.40
N ASN A 974 -7.10 22.31 -1.18
CA ASN A 974 -5.78 22.81 -0.79
C ASN A 974 -4.66 21.92 -1.31
N LYS A 975 -3.42 22.31 -1.02
CA LYS A 975 -2.19 21.55 -1.29
C LYS A 975 -2.18 20.09 -0.84
N TYR A 976 -3.08 19.69 0.06
CA TYR A 976 -3.21 18.32 0.56
C TYR A 976 -4.32 17.50 -0.12
N SER A 977 -5.17 18.09 -0.97
CA SER A 977 -6.09 17.35 -1.85
C SER A 977 -5.27 16.59 -2.90
N ALA A 978 -5.38 15.26 -2.94
CA ALA A 978 -4.42 14.40 -3.64
C ALA A 978 -5.05 13.26 -4.45
N SER A 979 -4.42 12.91 -5.58
CA SER A 979 -4.76 11.76 -6.43
C SER A 979 -6.15 11.86 -7.03
N ASP A 980 -7.08 10.97 -6.71
CA ASP A 980 -8.48 11.15 -7.12
C ASP A 980 -9.14 12.39 -6.45
N GLY A 981 -8.55 12.90 -5.37
CA GLY A 981 -8.83 14.24 -4.81
C GLY A 981 -8.23 15.40 -5.63
N ASP A 982 -7.34 15.14 -6.60
CA ASP A 982 -7.04 16.11 -7.67
C ASP A 982 -8.06 15.99 -8.82
N LEU A 983 -8.47 14.76 -9.17
CA LEU A 983 -9.43 14.50 -10.25
C LEU A 983 -10.84 15.00 -9.92
N PHE A 984 -11.22 15.02 -8.63
CA PHE A 984 -12.50 15.56 -8.19
C PHE A 984 -12.67 17.07 -8.49
N PRO A 985 -11.77 17.98 -8.05
CA PRO A 985 -11.85 19.39 -8.41
C PRO A 985 -11.65 19.65 -9.91
N TRP A 986 -10.80 18.86 -10.59
CA TRP A 986 -10.69 18.93 -12.05
C TRP A 986 -12.05 18.64 -12.71
N SER A 987 -12.70 17.54 -12.31
CA SER A 987 -14.02 17.12 -12.84
C SER A 987 -15.12 18.12 -12.47
N PHE A 988 -15.06 18.71 -11.28
CA PHE A 988 -16.00 19.73 -10.82
C PHE A 988 -15.96 20.98 -11.72
N LYS A 989 -14.76 21.42 -12.11
CA LYS A 989 -14.55 22.53 -13.05
C LYS A 989 -14.93 22.15 -14.48
N ALA A 990 -14.49 20.99 -14.95
CA ALA A 990 -14.76 20.51 -16.31
C ALA A 990 -16.27 20.39 -16.61
N ASN A 991 -17.08 20.08 -15.59
CA ASN A 991 -18.53 19.99 -15.73
C ASN A 991 -19.29 21.27 -15.31
N GLY A 992 -18.59 22.35 -14.94
CA GLY A 992 -19.21 23.62 -14.54
C GLY A 992 -20.15 23.49 -13.33
N ILE A 993 -19.79 22.66 -12.35
CA ILE A 993 -20.65 22.37 -11.18
C ILE A 993 -20.74 23.58 -10.24
N GLY A 994 -19.67 24.34 -10.11
CA GLY A 994 -19.59 25.49 -9.19
C GLY A 994 -18.21 26.14 -9.16
N THR A 995 -17.99 27.01 -8.18
CA THR A 995 -16.72 27.72 -7.98
C THR A 995 -15.78 26.93 -7.07
N VAL A 996 -14.50 26.84 -7.43
CA VAL A 996 -13.43 26.22 -6.63
C VAL A 996 -12.61 27.30 -5.92
N ILE A 997 -12.39 27.14 -4.62
CA ILE A 997 -11.69 28.12 -3.76
C ILE A 997 -10.60 27.39 -2.96
N GLY A 998 -9.45 28.05 -2.77
CA GLY A 998 -8.41 27.55 -1.86
C GLY A 998 -7.02 27.68 -2.45
N THR A 999 -6.21 26.62 -2.40
CA THR A 999 -4.87 26.57 -3.02
C THR A 999 -4.72 25.40 -3.97
N ARG A 1000 -3.74 25.48 -4.88
CA ARG A 1000 -3.39 24.42 -5.84
C ARG A 1000 -3.26 23.07 -5.14
N THR A 1001 -3.84 22.03 -5.72
CA THR A 1001 -3.84 20.66 -5.18
C THR A 1001 -2.50 19.93 -5.36
N TRP A 1002 -2.37 18.71 -4.84
CA TRP A 1002 -1.11 17.95 -4.82
C TRP A 1002 -0.54 17.64 -6.21
N GLY A 1003 -1.37 17.31 -7.19
CA GLY A 1003 -0.98 17.16 -8.58
C GLY A 1003 -0.32 15.84 -8.96
N GLY A 1004 -0.70 14.72 -8.33
CA GLY A 1004 -0.23 13.40 -8.75
C GLY A 1004 -1.39 12.51 -9.13
N ILE A 1005 -1.59 12.19 -10.41
CA ILE A 1005 -2.74 11.44 -10.93
C ILE A 1005 -2.38 10.21 -11.76
N VAL A 1006 -1.09 9.97 -12.02
CA VAL A 1006 -0.67 8.71 -12.66
C VAL A 1006 -0.91 7.58 -11.65
N GLY A 1007 -1.98 6.81 -11.85
CA GLY A 1007 -2.41 5.71 -11.00
C GLY A 1007 -1.40 4.57 -10.95
N ILE A 1008 -1.49 3.76 -9.89
CA ILE A 1008 -0.50 2.71 -9.59
C ILE A 1008 -0.96 1.32 -10.03
N SER A 1009 0.00 0.46 -10.36
CA SER A 1009 -0.22 -0.98 -10.33
C SER A 1009 -0.05 -1.57 -8.92
N GLY A 1010 -0.48 -2.82 -8.74
CA GLY A 1010 -0.01 -3.64 -7.61
C GLY A 1010 1.51 -3.87 -7.66
N SER A 1011 2.10 -4.27 -6.52
CA SER A 1011 3.50 -4.67 -6.46
C SER A 1011 3.71 -6.07 -7.04
N LEU A 1012 4.89 -6.28 -7.61
CA LEU A 1012 5.40 -7.61 -7.92
C LEU A 1012 5.74 -8.36 -6.63
N PRO A 1013 5.77 -9.71 -6.65
CA PRO A 1013 6.17 -10.52 -5.49
C PRO A 1013 7.69 -10.53 -5.30
N TYR A 1014 8.22 -9.53 -4.59
CA TYR A 1014 9.63 -9.49 -4.18
C TYR A 1014 9.92 -10.52 -3.09
N MET A 1015 11.13 -11.07 -3.08
CA MET A 1015 11.55 -12.13 -2.16
C MET A 1015 11.41 -11.76 -0.67
N ASP A 1016 11.56 -10.49 -0.31
CA ASP A 1016 11.47 -10.02 1.08
C ASP A 1016 10.13 -9.39 1.48
N GLY A 1017 9.14 -9.45 0.58
CA GLY A 1017 7.85 -8.79 0.75
C GLY A 1017 7.84 -7.29 0.45
N THR A 1018 8.89 -6.74 -0.18
CA THR A 1018 8.92 -5.35 -0.66
C THR A 1018 7.65 -4.99 -1.44
N ASP A 1019 7.09 -3.81 -1.15
CA ASP A 1019 5.96 -3.25 -1.88
C ASP A 1019 6.40 -2.05 -2.70
N ILE A 1020 6.52 -2.24 -4.02
CA ILE A 1020 6.83 -1.20 -5.00
C ILE A 1020 5.59 -0.89 -5.82
N ARG A 1021 5.20 0.39 -5.86
CA ARG A 1021 4.09 0.88 -6.68
C ARG A 1021 4.66 1.61 -7.89
N VAL A 1022 4.38 1.06 -9.07
CA VAL A 1022 4.78 1.63 -10.36
C VAL A 1022 3.64 2.49 -10.90
N PRO A 1023 3.89 3.76 -11.29
CA PRO A 1023 2.91 4.58 -12.00
C PRO A 1023 2.60 3.97 -13.37
N PHE A 1024 1.38 3.47 -13.55
CA PHE A 1024 1.01 2.51 -14.60
C PHE A 1024 -0.03 3.02 -15.59
N PHE A 1025 -0.92 3.93 -15.18
CA PHE A 1025 -1.96 4.50 -16.05
C PHE A 1025 -2.28 5.94 -15.64
N THR A 1026 -2.87 6.75 -16.51
CA THR A 1026 -3.23 8.13 -16.18
C THR A 1026 -4.44 8.63 -16.99
N ASN A 1027 -4.89 9.85 -16.70
CA ASN A 1027 -6.06 10.48 -17.30
C ASN A 1027 -5.64 11.61 -18.25
N TYR A 1028 -6.47 11.86 -19.25
CA TYR A 1028 -6.36 12.98 -20.18
C TYR A 1028 -7.74 13.64 -20.33
N ASP A 1029 -7.75 14.90 -20.75
CA ASP A 1029 -8.99 15.64 -20.95
C ASP A 1029 -9.75 15.11 -22.17
N ALA A 1030 -11.00 14.71 -21.97
CA ALA A 1030 -11.86 14.24 -23.05
C ALA A 1030 -12.20 15.33 -24.08
N ALA A 1031 -12.15 16.62 -23.70
CA ALA A 1031 -12.46 17.71 -24.60
C ALA A 1031 -11.29 18.10 -25.52
N THR A 1032 -10.05 18.04 -25.01
CA THR A 1032 -8.85 18.49 -25.73
C THR A 1032 -7.91 17.37 -26.17
N GLY A 1033 -7.94 16.21 -25.51
CA GLY A 1033 -7.00 15.11 -25.70
C GLY A 1033 -5.64 15.33 -25.00
N GLU A 1034 -5.49 16.40 -24.22
CA GLU A 1034 -4.24 16.76 -23.53
C GLU A 1034 -4.13 16.07 -22.16
N TRP A 1035 -2.89 15.82 -21.72
CA TRP A 1035 -2.62 15.37 -20.35
C TRP A 1035 -3.06 16.43 -19.34
N ILE A 1036 -3.51 15.98 -18.17
CA ILE A 1036 -4.04 16.85 -17.12
C ILE A 1036 -3.32 16.62 -15.79
N VAL A 1037 -3.27 17.66 -14.95
CA VAL A 1037 -2.96 17.62 -13.51
C VAL A 1037 -1.54 17.17 -13.09
N GLU A 1038 -0.96 16.13 -13.66
CA GLU A 1038 0.29 15.51 -13.20
C GLU A 1038 1.44 16.53 -13.08
N ASN A 1039 2.12 16.49 -11.93
CA ASN A 1039 3.18 17.40 -11.50
C ASN A 1039 2.79 18.90 -11.43
N HIS A 1040 1.49 19.24 -11.44
CA HIS A 1040 0.98 20.61 -11.29
C HIS A 1040 -0.14 20.70 -10.26
N GLY A 1041 -1.19 19.90 -10.37
CA GLY A 1041 -2.41 20.01 -9.54
C GLY A 1041 -3.54 20.72 -10.27
N VAL A 1042 -4.55 21.13 -9.51
CA VAL A 1042 -5.70 21.89 -9.97
C VAL A 1042 -5.68 23.24 -9.30
N ASP A 1043 -5.61 24.29 -10.11
CA ASP A 1043 -5.70 25.66 -9.61
C ASP A 1043 -7.16 26.01 -9.25
N PRO A 1044 -7.38 26.69 -8.11
CA PRO A 1044 -8.70 27.19 -7.73
C PRO A 1044 -9.13 28.33 -8.68
N ASP A 1045 -10.43 28.61 -8.73
CA ASP A 1045 -10.94 29.81 -9.39
C ASP A 1045 -10.67 31.07 -8.54
N ILE A 1046 -10.66 30.90 -7.22
CA ILE A 1046 -10.30 31.95 -6.25
C ILE A 1046 -9.17 31.41 -5.36
N LEU A 1047 -7.96 31.92 -5.59
CA LEU A 1047 -6.78 31.61 -4.77
C LEU A 1047 -6.88 32.30 -3.41
N ILE A 1048 -6.92 31.50 -2.34
CA ILE A 1048 -6.81 31.94 -0.95
C ILE A 1048 -5.94 30.94 -0.22
N ASP A 1049 -4.75 31.38 0.18
CA ASP A 1049 -3.93 30.69 1.18
C ASP A 1049 -4.27 31.27 2.56
N ASN A 1050 -4.57 30.42 3.53
CA ASN A 1050 -4.91 30.87 4.87
C ASN A 1050 -3.68 31.51 5.51
N ASP A 1051 -3.84 32.69 6.09
CA ASP A 1051 -2.82 33.31 6.95
C ASP A 1051 -2.58 32.38 8.15
N PRO A 1052 -1.35 31.89 8.37
CA PRO A 1052 -1.09 30.90 9.41
C PRO A 1052 -1.42 31.38 10.82
N ILE A 1053 -1.31 32.68 11.09
CA ILE A 1053 -1.60 33.25 12.42
C ILE A 1053 -3.11 33.28 12.65
N LEU A 1054 -3.87 33.67 11.63
CA LEU A 1054 -5.33 33.64 11.68
C LEU A 1054 -5.87 32.21 11.78
N GLU A 1055 -5.34 31.29 10.97
CA GLU A 1055 -5.73 29.87 11.00
C GLU A 1055 -5.47 29.24 12.36
N GLN A 1056 -4.28 29.47 12.94
CA GLN A 1056 -3.95 28.98 14.29
C GLN A 1056 -4.89 29.57 15.36
N SER A 1057 -5.43 30.77 15.15
CA SER A 1057 -6.42 31.39 16.03
C SER A 1057 -7.86 30.92 15.80
N GLY A 1058 -8.09 30.02 14.84
CA GLY A 1058 -9.39 29.46 14.50
C GLY A 1058 -10.16 30.20 13.40
N VAL A 1059 -9.50 31.09 12.64
CA VAL A 1059 -10.12 31.82 11.51
C VAL A 1059 -9.73 31.13 10.20
N ASP A 1060 -10.70 30.50 9.54
CA ASP A 1060 -10.53 29.83 8.26
C ASP A 1060 -10.97 30.74 7.10
N GLN A 1061 -10.03 31.43 6.46
CA GLN A 1061 -10.33 32.42 5.41
C GLN A 1061 -10.92 31.78 4.14
N GLN A 1062 -10.52 30.55 3.82
CA GLN A 1062 -11.09 29.80 2.71
C GLN A 1062 -12.57 29.49 2.95
N LEU A 1063 -12.93 29.02 4.15
CA LEU A 1063 -14.32 28.74 4.50
C LEU A 1063 -15.17 30.02 4.52
N GLU A 1064 -14.66 31.12 5.08
CA GLU A 1064 -15.36 32.42 5.05
C GLU A 1064 -15.62 32.89 3.62
N LYS A 1065 -14.63 32.73 2.72
CA LYS A 1065 -14.83 33.08 1.33
C LYS A 1065 -15.87 32.19 0.67
N ALA A 1066 -15.88 30.89 0.96
CA ALA A 1066 -16.91 30.00 0.43
C ALA A 1066 -18.32 30.40 0.89
N ILE A 1067 -18.48 30.80 2.16
CA ILE A 1067 -19.74 31.34 2.70
C ILE A 1067 -20.13 32.63 1.95
N GLU A 1068 -19.20 33.56 1.74
CA GLU A 1068 -19.46 34.80 0.99
C GLU A 1068 -19.93 34.50 -0.44
N VAL A 1069 -19.18 33.66 -1.17
CA VAL A 1069 -19.44 33.34 -2.58
C VAL A 1069 -20.76 32.61 -2.74
N VAL A 1070 -21.04 31.63 -1.89
CA VAL A 1070 -22.28 30.84 -2.00
C VAL A 1070 -23.52 31.68 -1.65
N LEU A 1071 -23.42 32.60 -0.67
CA LEU A 1071 -24.49 33.54 -0.34
C LEU A 1071 -24.74 34.54 -1.47
N GLU A 1072 -23.69 34.97 -2.19
CA GLU A 1072 -23.83 35.80 -3.38
C GLU A 1072 -24.56 35.05 -4.49
N GLN A 1073 -24.12 33.82 -4.80
CA GLN A 1073 -24.75 32.98 -5.82
C GLN A 1073 -26.20 32.62 -5.49
N LEU A 1074 -26.54 32.54 -4.21
CA LEU A 1074 -27.92 32.30 -3.76
C LEU A 1074 -28.89 33.44 -4.13
N LYS A 1075 -28.42 34.67 -4.35
CA LYS A 1075 -29.28 35.79 -4.78
C LYS A 1075 -29.90 35.55 -6.16
N ASP A 1076 -29.19 34.81 -7.01
CA ASP A 1076 -29.63 34.46 -8.36
C ASP A 1076 -30.37 33.11 -8.42
N ARG A 1077 -30.44 32.37 -7.30
CA ARG A 1077 -31.12 31.08 -7.23
C ARG A 1077 -32.62 31.26 -7.39
N LYS A 1078 -33.18 30.60 -8.41
CA LYS A 1078 -34.64 30.43 -8.55
C LYS A 1078 -35.06 29.18 -7.79
N PRO A 1079 -35.95 29.24 -6.78
CA PRO A 1079 -36.48 28.05 -6.13
C PRO A 1079 -37.19 27.13 -7.12
N LEU A 1080 -37.22 25.83 -6.83
CA LEU A 1080 -38.07 24.89 -7.56
C LEU A 1080 -39.55 25.31 -7.41
N PRO A 1081 -40.38 25.08 -8.44
CA PRO A 1081 -41.80 25.40 -8.35
C PRO A 1081 -42.49 24.58 -7.26
N GLY A 1082 -43.46 25.21 -6.59
CA GLY A 1082 -44.34 24.51 -5.65
C GLY A 1082 -45.34 23.58 -6.36
N VAL A 1083 -46.21 22.95 -5.56
CA VAL A 1083 -47.31 22.12 -6.09
C VAL A 1083 -48.25 23.00 -6.94
N PRO A 1084 -48.56 22.61 -8.20
CA PRO A 1084 -49.52 23.34 -9.04
C PRO A 1084 -50.91 23.40 -8.41
N ALA A 1085 -51.75 24.33 -8.90
CA ALA A 1085 -53.15 24.37 -8.50
C ALA A 1085 -53.85 23.02 -8.77
N PRO A 1086 -54.83 22.60 -7.92
CA PRO A 1086 -55.59 21.38 -8.15
C PRO A 1086 -56.23 21.37 -9.53
N ARG A 1087 -56.12 20.25 -10.25
CA ARG A 1087 -56.82 20.07 -11.54
C ARG A 1087 -58.32 20.00 -11.31
N THR A 1088 -59.07 20.70 -12.14
CA THR A 1088 -60.52 20.60 -12.28
C THR A 1088 -60.88 19.51 -13.30
N MET A 1089 -62.17 19.16 -13.40
CA MET A 1089 -62.64 18.29 -14.49
C MET A 1089 -62.41 18.94 -15.86
N GLU A 1090 -62.53 20.27 -15.95
CA GLU A 1090 -62.25 21.03 -17.18
C GLU A 1090 -60.79 20.91 -17.61
N ASP A 1091 -59.84 21.00 -16.66
CA ASP A 1091 -58.40 20.78 -16.92
C ASP A 1091 -58.09 19.35 -17.42
N LEU A 1092 -59.00 18.41 -17.16
CA LEU A 1092 -58.92 17.02 -17.62
C LEU A 1092 -59.70 16.78 -18.92
N GLY A 1093 -60.30 17.81 -19.52
CA GLY A 1093 -61.13 17.70 -20.72
C GLY A 1093 -62.49 17.05 -20.49
N VAL A 1094 -62.95 16.98 -19.23
CA VAL A 1094 -64.22 16.38 -18.84
C VAL A 1094 -65.22 17.49 -18.53
N LYS A 1095 -66.37 17.47 -19.21
CA LYS A 1095 -67.46 18.40 -18.89
C LYS A 1095 -67.93 18.14 -17.45
N PRO A 1096 -68.10 19.18 -16.63
CA PRO A 1096 -68.76 19.04 -15.32
C PRO A 1096 -70.11 18.35 -15.50
N LEU A 1097 -70.49 17.50 -14.55
CA LEU A 1097 -71.87 17.01 -14.49
C LEU A 1097 -72.79 18.23 -14.40
N ALA A 1098 -73.78 18.33 -15.29
CA ALA A 1098 -74.83 19.33 -15.16
C ALA A 1098 -75.59 19.01 -13.87
N ASP A 1099 -75.71 20.01 -12.99
CA ASP A 1099 -76.41 19.90 -11.70
C ASP A 1099 -77.86 19.42 -11.82
#